data_AF-A0A4V3C8J1-F1
#
_entry.id   AF-A0A4V3C8J1-F1
#
_cell.length_a   1.000
_cell.length_b   1.000
_cell.length_c   1.000
_cell.angle_alpha   90.00
_cell.angle_beta   90.00
_cell.angle_gamma   90.00
#
_symmetry.space_group_name_H-M   'P 1'
#
loop_
_entity.id
_entity.type
_entity.pdbx_description
1 polymer ?
#
loop_
_entity_poly.entity_id
_entity_poly.type
_entity_poly.pdbx_seq_one_letter_code
_entity_poly.pdbx_strand_id
1 'polypeptide(L)'
;MAGDLEFNERAVWSRTGAAEARTAGDQEQRIIHRYGRLGILAGRSGTPLAVESEPPPDDLNEAERLGLAALDLRESQEYRDEKANRSRAGEAWDMPDCTTVVPTPPFAASALAPGAQAPAPTSSFLEGSVAVGIIIVQGPTPALKFSTAEATKVVAEVQNGLGFYAAQNPLANITFSYDIRNVTLNVAADPNAADLEARFRDPAMRALGFPGNWSGVGAYVESNRTRLNTRWTYCAFFTKYPLSWFAYASIGGPRLVMDYNNDGWGPDNIDRVFAHETGHIFGCPDEYANSNCTCGGAWGRFGVANGNCETCAAGGGVSCLMKGNDFALCEYTPSHLGWSPQLVIRNFGYSAGNWRTEKHPRLMADTTGDKRADMVGFGEAGVWVSRALATGGFEAPVLRVNNFGYTAGGWRVEKHPRFLADTTGDGRADIVGFGDGGVWVSRAQPNGTFDALRKVVDNFGYTAGGWRVEKHPRFLADTTGDGRADIVGFGDAGVWISRAQANGSYDALRMVVGNFAYDAGGWRVEKHPRFVVDTTGDGRADIVGFGDAGVWISRAQADGSYTAPQLVVNNFGYTAGGWRVEKHPRFVADLTGDGRADILGFGEAGVWVSLAQPDGSYSPPELVVANFGYTAGGWRVEKHPRFLADTTGDGRLDIVGFGEAGVWVSRSLGGGKFEPPGLVVTNFGYTAGGWRVEKHPRFVVDCTGDGKADIVGCGEAGVWLARS
;
A
#
# COMPACT_ATOMS: atom_id res chain seq x y z
N MET A 1 18.50 6.11 -19.85
CA MET A 1 18.95 5.33 -18.68
C MET A 1 19.99 6.15 -17.94
N ALA A 2 19.74 6.43 -16.67
CA ALA A 2 20.65 7.14 -15.79
C ALA A 2 21.50 6.11 -15.01
N GLY A 3 22.76 5.91 -15.40
CA GLY A 3 23.56 4.79 -14.90
C GLY A 3 22.95 3.43 -15.24
N ASP A 4 22.73 2.60 -14.23
CA ASP A 4 22.09 1.28 -14.31
C ASP A 4 20.62 1.29 -13.87
N LEU A 5 20.00 2.48 -13.74
CA LEU A 5 18.61 2.63 -13.36
C LEU A 5 17.70 2.81 -14.58
N GLU A 6 16.55 2.15 -14.54
CA GLU A 6 15.56 2.12 -15.64
C GLU A 6 14.66 3.38 -15.69
N PHE A 7 15.27 4.56 -15.65
CA PHE A 7 14.59 5.83 -15.88
C PHE A 7 15.48 6.83 -16.61
N ASN A 8 14.85 7.89 -17.12
CA ASN A 8 15.53 8.99 -17.80
C ASN A 8 15.63 10.18 -16.86
N GLU A 9 16.75 10.89 -16.92
CA GLU A 9 16.99 12.10 -16.14
C GLU A 9 17.31 13.29 -17.06
N ARG A 10 17.13 14.50 -16.54
CA ARG A 10 17.54 15.74 -17.20
C ARG A 10 17.73 16.86 -16.19
N ALA A 11 18.75 17.69 -16.41
CA ALA A 11 18.93 18.95 -15.67
C ALA A 11 17.84 19.97 -16.02
N VAL A 12 17.28 20.61 -15.00
CA VAL A 12 16.32 21.72 -15.11
C VAL A 12 16.71 22.84 -14.16
N TRP A 13 16.50 24.10 -14.56
CA TRP A 13 16.93 25.28 -13.79
C TRP A 13 15.73 26.10 -13.31
N SER A 14 15.68 26.42 -12.02
CA SER A 14 14.63 27.32 -11.49
C SER A 14 15.04 28.79 -11.67
N ARG A 15 14.21 29.61 -12.33
CA ARG A 15 14.50 31.04 -12.59
C ARG A 15 14.35 31.96 -11.36
N THR A 16 13.76 31.49 -10.26
CA THR A 16 13.45 32.32 -9.06
C THR A 16 13.83 31.69 -7.72
N GLY A 17 14.46 30.51 -7.68
CA GLY A 17 14.76 29.80 -6.43
C GLY A 17 13.52 29.29 -5.68
N ALA A 18 12.32 29.48 -6.24
CA ALA A 18 11.07 28.91 -5.77
C ALA A 18 10.64 27.76 -6.70
N ALA A 19 10.01 26.74 -6.11
CA ALA A 19 9.64 25.50 -6.76
C ALA A 19 8.65 25.70 -7.92
N GLU A 20 9.14 25.72 -9.16
CA GLU A 20 8.32 25.59 -10.36
C GLU A 20 8.71 24.34 -11.15
N ALA A 21 7.95 23.28 -10.90
CA ALA A 21 7.59 22.25 -11.88
C ALA A 21 6.41 21.46 -11.26
N ARG A 22 5.24 22.08 -11.24
CA ARG A 22 3.97 21.34 -11.22
C ARG A 22 3.22 21.75 -12.48
N THR A 23 3.56 21.13 -13.60
CA THR A 23 2.59 21.01 -14.68
C THR A 23 1.49 20.09 -14.16
N ALA A 24 0.34 20.68 -13.87
CA ALA A 24 -0.89 19.95 -13.61
C ALA A 24 -1.28 19.22 -14.90
N GLY A 25 -0.73 18.04 -15.12
CA GLY A 25 -0.98 17.26 -16.34
C GLY A 25 -0.20 15.97 -16.45
N ASP A 26 1.03 15.89 -15.94
CA ASP A 26 1.89 14.71 -16.10
C ASP A 26 2.54 14.29 -14.77
N GLN A 27 1.84 13.45 -13.99
CA GLN A 27 2.34 12.96 -12.70
C GLN A 27 3.51 11.94 -12.83
N GLU A 28 3.99 11.66 -14.04
CA GLU A 28 5.07 10.70 -14.28
C GLU A 28 6.48 11.30 -14.22
N GLN A 29 6.63 12.64 -14.19
CA GLN A 29 7.94 13.30 -14.17
C GLN A 29 8.08 14.19 -12.92
N ARG A 30 9.20 14.06 -12.20
CA ARG A 30 9.42 14.80 -10.95
C ARG A 30 10.88 15.08 -10.68
N ILE A 31 11.16 16.19 -10.01
CA ILE A 31 12.52 16.50 -9.55
C ILE A 31 12.86 15.56 -8.39
N ILE A 32 13.93 14.78 -8.55
CA ILE A 32 14.40 13.81 -7.54
C ILE A 32 15.66 14.28 -6.81
N HIS A 33 16.48 15.11 -7.46
CA HIS A 33 17.67 15.74 -6.86
C HIS A 33 17.61 17.27 -7.01
N ARG A 34 18.07 18.00 -5.99
CA ARG A 34 18.17 19.46 -5.97
C ARG A 34 19.52 19.92 -5.44
N TYR A 35 20.25 20.65 -6.27
CA TYR A 35 21.52 21.29 -5.93
C TYR A 35 21.34 22.80 -6.13
N GLY A 36 20.91 23.53 -5.10
CA GLY A 36 20.58 24.96 -5.25
C GLY A 36 19.49 25.19 -6.30
N ARG A 37 19.81 25.92 -7.39
CA ARG A 37 18.91 26.20 -8.52
C ARG A 37 18.76 25.05 -9.50
N LEU A 38 19.71 24.10 -9.49
CA LEU A 38 19.67 22.91 -10.33
C LEU A 38 18.71 21.88 -9.74
N GLY A 39 17.71 21.47 -10.52
CA GLY A 39 16.93 20.27 -10.29
C GLY A 39 17.29 19.18 -11.30
N ILE A 40 17.23 17.92 -10.90
CA ILE A 40 17.29 16.78 -11.82
C ILE A 40 15.90 16.17 -11.90
N LEU A 41 15.27 16.34 -13.05
CA LEU A 41 13.96 15.80 -13.40
C LEU A 41 14.14 14.34 -13.82
N ALA A 42 13.41 13.42 -13.20
CA ALA A 42 13.34 12.03 -13.60
C ALA A 42 11.95 11.67 -14.14
N GLY A 43 11.91 10.75 -15.11
CA GLY A 43 10.69 10.20 -15.69
C GLY A 43 10.90 8.76 -16.17
N ARG A 44 9.79 8.02 -16.40
CA ARG A 44 9.84 6.62 -16.85
C ARG A 44 10.72 6.43 -18.09
N SER A 45 11.44 5.30 -18.13
CA SER A 45 12.18 4.90 -19.33
C SER A 45 11.24 4.80 -20.54
N GLY A 46 11.72 5.24 -21.70
CA GLY A 46 10.94 5.25 -22.95
C GLY A 46 9.99 6.45 -23.10
N THR A 47 9.74 7.24 -22.06
CA THR A 47 8.90 8.45 -22.15
C THR A 47 9.78 9.69 -22.37
N PRO A 48 9.49 10.55 -23.38
CA PRO A 48 10.17 11.83 -23.54
C PRO A 48 9.97 12.74 -22.33
N LEU A 49 11.06 13.31 -21.80
CA LEU A 49 10.95 14.32 -20.74
C LEU A 49 10.36 15.61 -21.31
N ALA A 50 9.39 16.19 -20.59
CA ALA A 50 8.51 17.25 -21.08
C ALA A 50 9.18 18.63 -21.23
N VAL A 51 10.42 18.78 -20.74
CA VAL A 51 11.15 20.05 -20.70
C VAL A 51 12.42 19.93 -21.54
N GLU A 52 12.63 20.83 -22.50
CA GLU A 52 13.89 20.91 -23.25
C GLU A 52 15.06 21.28 -22.34
N SER A 53 16.27 20.82 -22.68
CA SER A 53 17.48 21.16 -21.93
C SER A 53 17.82 22.64 -22.09
N GLU A 54 17.80 23.40 -21.00
CA GLU A 54 18.35 24.76 -20.97
C GLU A 54 19.85 24.73 -20.63
N PRO A 55 20.69 25.60 -21.23
CA PRO A 55 22.10 25.69 -20.87
C PRO A 55 22.26 26.12 -19.39
N PRO A 56 23.30 25.65 -18.70
CA PRO A 56 23.56 26.05 -17.31
C PRO A 56 23.87 27.54 -17.21
N PRO A 57 23.48 28.23 -16.12
CA PRO A 57 23.97 29.56 -15.80
C PRO A 57 25.50 29.60 -15.66
N ASP A 58 26.11 30.74 -16.01
CA ASP A 58 27.58 30.91 -15.91
C ASP A 58 28.08 30.97 -14.45
N ASP A 59 27.18 31.20 -13.48
CA ASP A 59 27.50 31.50 -12.08
C ASP A 59 27.20 30.35 -11.10
N LEU A 60 27.49 29.11 -11.50
CA LEU A 60 27.19 27.92 -10.67
C LEU A 60 27.93 27.96 -9.33
N ASN A 61 27.17 27.75 -8.25
CA ASN A 61 27.79 27.48 -6.95
C ASN A 61 28.39 26.05 -6.91
N GLU A 62 29.13 25.74 -5.85
CA GLU A 62 29.84 24.46 -5.75
C GLU A 62 28.92 23.23 -5.82
N ALA A 63 27.75 23.28 -5.16
CA ALA A 63 26.79 22.19 -5.18
C ALA A 63 26.16 22.02 -6.58
N GLU A 64 25.78 23.13 -7.23
CA GLU A 64 25.24 23.15 -8.60
C GLU A 64 26.24 22.55 -9.60
N ARG A 65 27.50 22.98 -9.52
CA ARG A 65 28.58 22.50 -10.40
C ARG A 65 28.85 21.01 -10.22
N LEU A 66 28.96 20.53 -8.99
CA LEU A 66 29.20 19.11 -8.71
C LEU A 66 27.99 18.25 -9.05
N GLY A 67 26.78 18.72 -8.77
CA GLY A 67 25.54 18.03 -9.12
C GLY A 67 25.36 17.85 -10.64
N LEU A 68 25.69 18.87 -11.42
CA LEU A 68 25.66 18.82 -12.88
C LEU A 68 26.74 17.88 -13.44
N ALA A 69 27.99 18.03 -12.98
CA ALA A 69 29.09 17.17 -13.41
C ALA A 69 28.86 15.68 -13.07
N ALA A 70 28.18 15.41 -11.95
CA ALA A 70 27.76 14.08 -11.56
C ALA A 70 26.69 13.49 -12.51
N LEU A 71 25.72 14.31 -12.94
CA LEU A 71 24.73 13.90 -13.94
C LEU A 71 25.40 13.59 -15.28
N ASP A 72 26.27 14.49 -15.76
CA ASP A 72 27.01 14.30 -17.02
C ASP A 72 27.83 13.00 -16.99
N LEU A 73 28.47 12.69 -15.85
CA LEU A 73 29.19 11.43 -15.65
C LEU A 73 28.23 10.23 -15.72
N ARG A 74 27.07 10.26 -15.07
CA ARG A 74 26.09 9.17 -15.10
C ARG A 74 25.48 8.93 -16.48
N GLU A 75 25.42 9.97 -17.31
CA GLU A 75 24.94 9.88 -18.70
C GLU A 75 26.03 9.38 -19.67
N SER A 76 27.29 9.34 -19.24
CA SER A 76 28.41 8.86 -20.04
C SER A 76 28.36 7.35 -20.31
N GLN A 77 29.02 6.93 -21.40
CA GLN A 77 29.18 5.50 -21.69
C GLN A 77 30.13 4.82 -20.70
N GLU A 78 31.18 5.53 -20.28
CA GLU A 78 32.17 5.06 -19.30
C GLU A 78 31.49 4.62 -17.99
N TYR A 79 30.63 5.47 -17.43
CA TYR A 79 29.90 5.13 -16.21
C TYR A 79 28.99 3.92 -16.39
N ARG A 80 28.30 3.81 -17.54
CA ARG A 80 27.48 2.62 -17.84
C ARG A 80 28.31 1.34 -17.93
N ASP A 81 29.49 1.42 -18.54
CA ASP A 81 30.40 0.29 -18.68
C ASP A 81 30.98 -0.12 -17.32
N GLU A 82 31.35 0.86 -16.47
CA GLU A 82 31.76 0.62 -15.07
C GLU A 82 30.65 -0.09 -14.30
N LYS A 83 29.40 0.36 -14.44
CA LYS A 83 28.24 -0.23 -13.76
C LYS A 83 27.94 -1.64 -14.23
N ALA A 84 28.10 -1.94 -15.52
CA ALA A 84 27.92 -3.26 -16.10
C ALA A 84 29.04 -4.24 -15.71
N ASN A 85 30.26 -3.75 -15.53
CA ASN A 85 31.45 -4.56 -15.24
C ASN A 85 31.91 -4.49 -13.78
N ARG A 86 31.12 -3.89 -12.88
CA ARG A 86 31.50 -3.70 -11.48
C ARG A 86 31.82 -5.03 -10.81
N SER A 87 32.81 -5.01 -9.92
CA SER A 87 33.12 -6.17 -9.09
C SER A 87 31.96 -6.46 -8.11
N ARG A 88 31.80 -7.75 -7.76
CA ARG A 88 30.92 -8.20 -6.67
C ARG A 88 29.43 -7.85 -6.83
N ALA A 89 28.95 -7.81 -8.07
CA ALA A 89 27.52 -7.64 -8.34
C ALA A 89 26.73 -8.85 -7.81
N GLY A 90 25.69 -8.60 -7.00
CA GLY A 90 24.83 -9.64 -6.41
C GLY A 90 25.45 -10.44 -5.26
N GLU A 91 26.66 -10.10 -4.82
CA GLU A 91 27.26 -10.72 -3.63
C GLU A 91 26.58 -10.21 -2.34
N ALA A 92 26.45 -11.07 -1.33
CA ALA A 92 25.97 -10.69 -0.01
C ALA A 92 26.95 -9.74 0.68
N TRP A 93 26.47 -8.97 1.67
CA TRP A 93 27.33 -8.09 2.48
C TRP A 93 28.17 -8.85 3.53
N ASP A 94 28.24 -10.19 3.43
CA ASP A 94 28.97 -11.09 4.33
C ASP A 94 30.50 -10.97 4.21
N MET A 95 31.07 -9.89 4.75
CA MET A 95 32.51 -9.74 4.94
C MET A 95 32.90 -10.10 6.38
N PRO A 96 34.09 -10.70 6.61
CA PRO A 96 34.73 -10.69 7.93
C PRO A 96 34.85 -9.23 8.38
N ASP A 97 34.47 -8.93 9.62
CA ASP A 97 34.57 -7.62 10.27
C ASP A 97 33.56 -6.52 9.88
N CYS A 98 32.60 -6.75 8.96
CA CYS A 98 31.49 -5.81 8.66
C CYS A 98 30.31 -5.89 9.66
N THR A 99 30.65 -5.92 10.95
CA THR A 99 29.67 -6.11 12.01
C THR A 99 29.54 -4.85 12.85
N THR A 100 28.49 -4.08 12.58
CA THR A 100 27.52 -3.54 13.56
C THR A 100 26.90 -2.22 13.11
N VAL A 101 25.59 -2.13 13.31
CA VAL A 101 24.88 -0.87 13.54
C VAL A 101 25.62 -0.10 14.64
N VAL A 102 26.28 1.01 14.30
CA VAL A 102 26.88 1.87 15.32
C VAL A 102 25.73 2.55 16.08
N PRO A 103 25.61 2.34 17.41
CA PRO A 103 24.55 2.95 18.20
C PRO A 103 24.54 4.46 17.96
N THR A 104 23.34 5.06 17.86
CA THR A 104 23.21 6.52 17.82
C THR A 104 24.01 7.07 19.00
N PRO A 105 25.04 7.91 18.76
CA PRO A 105 25.83 8.47 19.84
C PRO A 105 24.86 9.16 20.81
N PRO A 106 25.07 9.07 22.14
CA PRO A 106 24.25 9.82 23.06
C PRO A 106 24.41 11.29 22.68
N PHE A 107 23.39 11.86 22.05
CA PHE A 107 23.23 13.30 22.02
C PHE A 107 23.31 13.66 23.49
N ALA A 108 24.32 14.43 23.87
CA ALA A 108 24.21 15.15 25.12
C ALA A 108 22.86 15.85 25.01
N ALA A 109 21.89 15.41 25.82
CA ALA A 109 20.91 16.30 26.36
C ALA A 109 21.75 17.38 27.05
N SER A 110 22.25 18.33 26.26
CA SER A 110 23.03 19.45 26.72
C SER A 110 22.03 20.26 27.50
N ALA A 111 21.95 19.97 28.81
CA ALA A 111 21.17 20.65 29.83
C ALA A 111 19.98 21.42 29.22
N LEU A 112 18.99 20.69 28.71
CA LEU A 112 17.69 21.32 28.45
C LEU A 112 17.23 21.84 29.81
N ALA A 113 17.05 23.16 29.91
CA ALA A 113 16.43 23.76 31.08
C ALA A 113 15.15 22.96 31.42
N PRO A 114 14.81 22.76 32.71
CA PRO A 114 13.60 22.03 33.07
C PRO A 114 12.39 22.60 32.32
N GLY A 115 11.82 21.84 31.40
CA GLY A 115 10.69 22.25 30.55
C GLY A 115 10.95 22.40 29.05
N ALA A 116 12.18 22.25 28.54
CA ALA A 116 12.44 22.29 27.11
C ALA A 116 12.19 20.93 26.41
N GLN A 117 11.47 20.98 25.29
CA GLN A 117 11.05 19.81 24.51
C GLN A 117 12.27 19.15 23.84
N ALA A 118 12.31 17.82 23.78
CA ALA A 118 13.37 17.10 23.06
C ALA A 118 13.37 17.52 21.58
N PRO A 119 14.54 17.69 20.94
CA PRO A 119 14.60 18.02 19.52
C PRO A 119 13.91 16.94 18.67
N ALA A 120 13.23 17.37 17.61
CA ALA A 120 12.56 16.45 16.69
C ALA A 120 13.57 15.50 16.03
N PRO A 121 13.19 14.24 15.72
CA PRO A 121 14.10 13.27 15.11
C PRO A 121 14.56 13.74 13.72
N THR A 122 15.81 13.41 13.36
CA THR A 122 16.39 13.87 12.09
C THR A 122 15.92 13.11 10.85
N SER A 123 15.53 11.86 11.08
CA SER A 123 14.94 10.92 10.14
C SER A 123 14.03 9.95 10.90
N SER A 124 12.98 9.46 10.24
CA SER A 124 12.10 8.44 10.82
C SER A 124 11.47 7.55 9.74
N PHE A 125 11.22 8.08 8.55
CA PHE A 125 10.76 7.35 7.37
C PHE A 125 11.09 8.15 6.10
N LEU A 126 11.24 7.47 4.97
CA LEU A 126 11.74 8.06 3.73
C LEU A 126 10.60 8.59 2.85
N GLU A 127 9.97 9.70 3.23
CA GLU A 127 8.94 10.35 2.41
C GLU A 127 9.18 11.86 2.32
N GLY A 128 8.88 12.45 1.16
CA GLY A 128 9.00 13.87 0.89
C GLY A 128 10.44 14.35 0.72
N SER A 129 10.71 15.59 1.11
CA SER A 129 12.02 16.23 0.93
C SER A 129 13.03 15.83 2.01
N VAL A 130 14.25 15.47 1.62
CA VAL A 130 15.36 15.07 2.48
C VAL A 130 16.59 15.94 2.18
N ALA A 131 17.21 16.54 3.19
CA ALA A 131 18.49 17.23 3.04
C ALA A 131 19.65 16.24 3.24
N VAL A 132 20.63 16.25 2.33
CA VAL A 132 21.81 15.38 2.40
C VAL A 132 23.05 16.27 2.38
N GLY A 133 23.74 16.34 3.52
CA GLY A 133 25.03 17.02 3.63
C GLY A 133 26.17 16.08 3.24
N ILE A 134 26.79 16.25 2.06
CA ILE A 134 27.97 15.48 1.65
C ILE A 134 29.23 16.24 2.07
N ILE A 135 29.99 15.68 3.00
CA ILE A 135 31.21 16.26 3.54
C ILE A 135 32.38 15.40 3.10
N ILE A 136 33.15 15.89 2.13
CA ILE A 136 34.36 15.22 1.61
C ILE A 136 35.54 15.72 2.42
N VAL A 137 36.08 14.86 3.28
CA VAL A 137 37.13 15.19 4.24
C VAL A 137 38.49 14.80 3.67
N GLN A 138 39.35 15.81 3.51
CA GLN A 138 40.68 15.69 2.92
C GLN A 138 41.76 15.92 3.96
N GLY A 139 42.80 15.09 3.95
CA GLY A 139 43.95 15.23 4.84
C GLY A 139 45.16 15.93 4.21
N PRO A 140 46.25 16.07 4.99
CA PRO A 140 47.43 16.82 4.56
C PRO A 140 48.28 16.05 3.52
N THR A 141 48.18 14.72 3.44
CA THR A 141 49.00 13.87 2.57
C THR A 141 48.29 13.55 1.25
N PRO A 142 49.03 13.23 0.15
CA PRO A 142 48.41 12.84 -1.11
C PRO A 142 47.43 11.67 -1.01
N ALA A 143 47.73 10.68 -0.15
CA ALA A 143 46.86 9.52 0.08
C ALA A 143 45.50 9.89 0.71
N LEU A 144 45.43 11.01 1.42
CA LEU A 144 44.22 11.49 2.10
C LEU A 144 43.48 12.57 1.30
N LYS A 145 43.94 12.91 0.09
CA LYS A 145 43.31 13.93 -0.76
C LYS A 145 42.38 13.30 -1.78
N PHE A 146 41.31 14.02 -2.09
CA PHE A 146 40.41 13.69 -3.19
C PHE A 146 40.79 14.54 -4.40
N SER A 147 40.93 13.90 -5.56
CA SER A 147 40.96 14.62 -6.83
C SER A 147 39.57 15.14 -7.18
N THR A 148 39.49 16.07 -8.14
CA THR A 148 38.19 16.56 -8.66
C THR A 148 37.36 15.44 -9.27
N ALA A 149 38.00 14.47 -9.94
CA ALA A 149 37.33 13.32 -10.51
C ALA A 149 36.74 12.41 -9.41
N GLU A 150 37.50 12.16 -8.34
CA GLU A 150 37.02 11.35 -7.21
C GLU A 150 35.86 12.04 -6.47
N ALA A 151 35.94 13.37 -6.27
CA ALA A 151 34.83 14.12 -5.68
C ALA A 151 33.58 14.10 -6.57
N THR A 152 33.75 14.18 -7.90
CA THR A 152 32.63 14.07 -8.85
C THR A 152 32.03 12.66 -8.85
N LYS A 153 32.88 11.63 -8.82
CA LYS A 153 32.47 10.22 -8.72
C LYS A 153 31.65 9.99 -7.45
N VAL A 154 32.10 10.47 -6.28
CA VAL A 154 31.32 10.40 -5.03
C VAL A 154 29.91 10.97 -5.22
N VAL A 155 29.78 12.15 -5.81
CA VAL A 155 28.47 12.78 -6.00
C VAL A 155 27.62 12.02 -7.02
N ALA A 156 28.21 11.50 -8.10
CA ALA A 156 27.52 10.67 -9.10
C ALA A 156 26.98 9.37 -8.50
N GLU A 157 27.79 8.69 -7.69
CA GLU A 157 27.40 7.46 -7.01
C GLU A 157 26.28 7.70 -5.98
N VAL A 158 26.39 8.76 -5.17
CA VAL A 158 25.31 9.17 -4.26
C VAL A 158 24.03 9.52 -5.02
N GLN A 159 24.15 10.22 -6.14
CA GLN A 159 23.01 10.57 -6.99
C GLN A 159 22.33 9.32 -7.55
N ASN A 160 23.10 8.32 -8.00
CA ASN A 160 22.57 7.04 -8.47
C ASN A 160 21.87 6.26 -7.35
N GLY A 161 22.55 6.05 -6.20
CA GLY A 161 22.00 5.31 -5.07
C GLY A 161 20.72 5.92 -4.48
N LEU A 162 20.66 7.25 -4.37
CA LEU A 162 19.45 7.93 -3.91
C LEU A 162 18.36 8.03 -5.00
N GLY A 163 18.76 8.06 -6.27
CA GLY A 163 17.87 7.95 -7.42
C GLY A 163 17.08 6.63 -7.42
N PHE A 164 17.70 5.53 -7.00
CA PHE A 164 17.02 4.24 -6.80
C PHE A 164 15.82 4.39 -5.86
N TYR A 165 16.00 4.90 -4.63
CA TYR A 165 14.87 5.08 -3.70
C TYR A 165 13.79 6.01 -4.24
N ALA A 166 14.18 7.09 -4.91
CA ALA A 166 13.24 8.00 -5.53
C ALA A 166 12.40 7.31 -6.63
N ALA A 167 12.97 6.36 -7.36
CA ALA A 167 12.26 5.61 -8.40
C ALA A 167 11.36 4.50 -7.82
N GLN A 168 11.76 3.85 -6.71
CA GLN A 168 11.04 2.70 -6.15
C GLN A 168 9.61 3.03 -5.69
N ASN A 169 9.39 4.22 -5.12
CA ASN A 169 8.09 4.60 -4.60
C ASN A 169 7.71 6.05 -4.98
N PRO A 170 7.11 6.25 -6.17
CA PRO A 170 6.69 7.58 -6.62
C PRO A 170 5.73 8.28 -5.66
N LEU A 171 4.88 7.54 -4.92
CA LEU A 171 3.96 8.12 -3.95
C LEU A 171 4.65 8.70 -2.71
N ALA A 172 5.80 8.15 -2.31
CA ALA A 172 6.59 8.74 -1.23
C ALA A 172 7.11 10.14 -1.62
N ASN A 173 7.05 10.53 -2.90
CA ASN A 173 7.35 11.86 -3.41
C ASN A 173 8.73 12.36 -2.93
N ILE A 174 9.73 11.48 -3.00
CA ILE A 174 11.05 11.69 -2.39
C ILE A 174 11.87 12.67 -3.22
N THR A 175 12.36 13.76 -2.61
CA THR A 175 13.30 14.68 -3.25
C THR A 175 14.51 14.88 -2.34
N PHE A 176 15.71 14.71 -2.89
CA PHE A 176 16.95 14.95 -2.14
C PHE A 176 17.52 16.32 -2.48
N SER A 177 17.78 17.13 -1.44
CA SER A 177 18.40 18.45 -1.55
C SER A 177 19.79 18.42 -0.93
N TYR A 178 20.80 18.95 -1.61
CA TYR A 178 22.20 18.73 -1.21
C TYR A 178 22.89 19.97 -0.66
N ASP A 179 23.72 19.76 0.36
CA ASP A 179 24.82 20.65 0.73
C ASP A 179 26.12 19.88 0.55
N ILE A 180 27.04 20.37 -0.29
CA ILE A 180 28.30 19.67 -0.58
C ILE A 180 29.46 20.51 -0.05
N ARG A 181 30.32 19.90 0.77
CA ARG A 181 31.43 20.55 1.45
C ARG A 181 32.72 19.78 1.24
N ASN A 182 33.68 20.41 0.57
CA ASN A 182 35.06 19.94 0.52
C ASN A 182 35.85 20.55 1.70
N VAL A 183 36.26 19.72 2.65
CA VAL A 183 36.91 20.18 3.89
C VAL A 183 38.35 19.67 3.92
N THR A 184 39.31 20.59 3.89
CA THR A 184 40.75 20.25 4.02
C THR A 184 41.21 20.42 5.46
N LEU A 185 41.79 19.36 6.01
CA LEU A 185 42.30 19.29 7.37
C LEU A 185 43.82 19.27 7.37
N ASN A 186 44.42 19.97 8.33
CA ASN A 186 45.84 19.81 8.67
C ASN A 186 46.03 18.79 9.81
N VAL A 187 45.34 17.65 9.72
CA VAL A 187 45.36 16.59 10.74
C VAL A 187 45.86 15.31 10.10
N ALA A 188 46.97 14.75 10.58
CA ALA A 188 47.49 13.48 10.06
C ALA A 188 46.57 12.31 10.45
N ALA A 189 46.51 11.29 9.60
CA ALA A 189 45.86 10.03 9.94
C ALA A 189 46.58 9.34 11.12
N ASP A 190 45.81 8.63 11.94
CA ASP A 190 46.32 7.83 13.04
C ASP A 190 45.51 6.53 13.11
N PRO A 191 45.97 5.44 12.46
CA PRO A 191 45.29 4.15 12.47
C PRO A 191 45.15 3.52 13.86
N ASN A 192 45.89 4.02 14.86
CA ASN A 192 45.86 3.51 16.22
C ASN A 192 45.01 4.37 17.16
N ALA A 193 44.29 5.37 16.64
CA ALA A 193 43.42 6.19 17.45
C ALA A 193 42.25 5.37 18.02
N ALA A 194 41.92 5.62 19.29
CA ALA A 194 40.81 4.95 19.97
C ALA A 194 39.44 5.24 19.33
N ASP A 195 39.29 6.42 18.72
CA ASP A 195 38.14 6.80 17.90
C ASP A 195 38.67 7.34 16.57
N LEU A 196 38.70 6.47 15.56
CA LEU A 196 39.16 6.79 14.21
C LEU A 196 38.31 7.89 13.56
N GLU A 197 36.99 7.90 13.82
CA GLU A 197 36.07 8.86 13.24
C GLU A 197 36.28 10.27 13.80
N ALA A 198 36.44 10.40 15.12
CA ALA A 198 36.71 11.68 15.77
C ALA A 198 37.95 12.39 15.22
N ARG A 199 38.94 11.65 14.71
CA ARG A 199 40.17 12.21 14.14
C ARG A 199 39.91 13.12 12.95
N PHE A 200 38.88 12.84 12.15
CA PHE A 200 38.54 13.66 10.98
C PHE A 200 37.19 14.37 11.13
N ARG A 201 36.18 13.75 11.78
CA ARG A 201 34.85 14.34 12.02
C ARG A 201 34.94 15.64 12.81
N ASP A 202 35.59 15.62 13.97
CA ASP A 202 35.58 16.77 14.88
C ASP A 202 36.33 17.98 14.29
N PRO A 203 37.53 17.82 13.69
CA PRO A 203 38.15 18.91 12.93
C PRO A 203 37.33 19.37 11.73
N ALA A 204 36.66 18.46 11.01
CA ALA A 204 35.80 18.84 9.89
C ALA A 204 34.61 19.69 10.33
N MET A 205 33.94 19.33 11.43
CA MET A 205 32.88 20.16 12.02
C MET A 205 33.40 21.55 12.41
N ARG A 206 34.57 21.63 13.06
CA ARG A 206 35.19 22.93 13.39
C ARG A 206 35.49 23.76 12.14
N ALA A 207 36.01 23.14 11.09
CA ALA A 207 36.30 23.83 9.83
C ALA A 207 35.03 24.34 9.14
N LEU A 208 33.90 23.68 9.35
CA LEU A 208 32.57 24.13 8.89
C LEU A 208 31.90 25.15 9.83
N GLY A 209 32.55 25.54 10.93
CA GLY A 209 32.02 26.53 11.89
C GLY A 209 31.09 25.95 12.96
N PHE A 210 31.04 24.63 13.11
CA PHE A 210 30.25 23.93 14.13
C PHE A 210 31.13 23.41 15.29
N PRO A 211 30.56 23.10 16.46
CA PRO A 211 31.28 22.42 17.54
C PRO A 211 31.99 21.15 17.04
N GLY A 212 33.26 20.96 17.40
CA GLY A 212 34.02 19.76 17.01
C GLY A 212 33.68 18.54 17.86
N ASN A 213 32.44 18.08 17.79
CA ASN A 213 31.89 16.92 18.49
C ASN A 213 30.52 16.53 17.87
N TRP A 214 29.83 15.58 18.47
CA TRP A 214 28.49 15.14 18.03
C TRP A 214 27.41 16.23 18.05
N SER A 215 27.50 17.22 18.96
CA SER A 215 26.58 18.36 18.95
C SER A 215 26.74 19.21 17.69
N GLY A 216 27.96 19.31 17.14
CA GLY A 216 28.19 19.98 15.87
C GLY A 216 27.63 19.24 14.67
N VAL A 217 27.69 17.91 14.66
CA VAL A 217 27.03 17.10 13.62
C VAL A 217 25.51 17.35 13.64
N GLY A 218 24.90 17.31 14.83
CA GLY A 218 23.48 17.63 15.01
C GLY A 218 23.14 19.05 14.53
N ALA A 219 23.94 20.05 14.92
CA ALA A 219 23.73 21.43 14.50
C ALA A 219 23.89 21.64 12.98
N TYR A 220 24.83 20.94 12.34
CA TYR A 220 25.01 20.98 10.89
C TYR A 220 23.79 20.43 10.13
N VAL A 221 23.31 19.24 10.51
CA VAL A 221 22.17 18.64 9.82
C VAL A 221 20.88 19.42 10.03
N GLU A 222 20.67 19.99 11.22
CA GLU A 222 19.53 20.88 11.51
C GLU A 222 19.59 22.22 10.75
N SER A 223 20.80 22.79 10.62
CA SER A 223 21.04 23.96 9.78
C SER A 223 20.67 23.67 8.32
N ASN A 224 21.05 22.49 7.81
CA ASN A 224 20.68 22.07 6.46
C ASN A 224 19.17 21.86 6.30
N ARG A 225 18.48 21.22 7.26
CA ARG A 225 17.02 21.07 7.21
C ARG A 225 16.33 22.42 7.08
N THR A 226 16.75 23.38 7.91
CA THR A 226 16.14 24.72 7.95
C THR A 226 16.42 25.48 6.67
N ARG A 227 17.68 25.51 6.21
CA ARG A 227 18.10 26.27 5.02
C ARG A 227 17.55 25.69 3.72
N LEU A 228 17.47 24.37 3.61
CA LEU A 228 16.97 23.68 2.41
C LEU A 228 15.46 23.40 2.48
N ASN A 229 14.80 23.79 3.58
CA ASN A 229 13.38 23.60 3.84
C ASN A 229 12.92 22.16 3.59
N THR A 230 13.60 21.20 4.21
CA THR A 230 13.31 19.78 4.05
C THR A 230 12.61 19.20 5.27
N ARG A 231 11.99 18.04 5.09
CA ARG A 231 11.33 17.31 6.17
C ARG A 231 12.36 16.54 7.01
N TRP A 232 13.26 15.84 6.32
CA TRP A 232 14.31 15.03 6.92
C TRP A 232 15.68 15.60 6.56
N THR A 233 16.70 15.21 7.32
CA THR A 233 18.08 15.66 7.10
C THR A 233 19.06 14.65 7.67
N TYR A 234 20.18 14.43 6.98
CA TYR A 234 21.33 13.72 7.51
C TYR A 234 22.60 14.18 6.78
N CYS A 235 23.76 13.77 7.26
CA CYS A 235 25.02 13.99 6.55
C CYS A 235 25.79 12.69 6.29
N ALA A 236 26.64 12.74 5.27
CA ALA A 236 27.58 11.70 4.92
C ALA A 236 28.99 12.26 4.96
N PHE A 237 29.87 11.59 5.70
CA PHE A 237 31.30 11.86 5.64
C PHE A 237 31.96 10.91 4.65
N PHE A 238 32.52 11.46 3.57
CA PHE A 238 33.40 10.73 2.67
C PHE A 238 34.85 11.00 3.07
N THR A 239 35.65 9.95 3.19
CA THR A 239 37.00 10.06 3.70
C THR A 239 37.94 9.05 3.05
N LYS A 240 39.25 9.30 3.18
CA LYS A 240 40.33 8.33 2.93
C LYS A 240 41.15 8.09 4.20
N TYR A 241 40.71 8.63 5.34
CA TYR A 241 41.29 8.33 6.64
C TYR A 241 40.96 6.88 7.02
N PRO A 242 41.81 6.21 7.84
CA PRO A 242 41.51 4.87 8.33
C PRO A 242 40.16 4.82 9.05
N LEU A 243 39.39 3.77 8.79
CA LEU A 243 38.12 3.47 9.45
C LEU A 243 38.15 2.04 9.99
N SER A 244 37.29 1.76 10.99
CA SER A 244 37.07 0.40 11.47
C SER A 244 36.20 -0.43 10.51
N TRP A 245 35.34 0.25 9.74
CA TRP A 245 34.45 -0.33 8.75
C TRP A 245 34.42 0.58 7.52
N PHE A 246 34.19 0.00 6.34
CA PHE A 246 34.21 0.76 5.08
C PHE A 246 33.04 1.73 4.93
N ALA A 247 31.89 1.38 5.50
CA ALA A 247 30.72 2.22 5.60
C ALA A 247 29.92 1.86 6.86
N TYR A 248 29.25 2.85 7.44
CA TYR A 248 28.35 2.67 8.59
C TYR A 248 27.49 3.89 8.83
N ALA A 249 26.22 3.66 9.18
CA ALA A 249 25.24 4.69 9.51
C ALA A 249 24.74 4.59 10.96
N SER A 250 24.33 5.74 11.49
CA SER A 250 23.51 5.79 12.70
C SER A 250 22.06 5.47 12.33
N ILE A 251 21.48 4.43 12.92
CA ILE A 251 20.05 4.14 12.70
C ILE A 251 19.20 5.30 13.21
N GLY A 252 18.30 5.79 12.36
CA GLY A 252 17.50 6.98 12.66
C GLY A 252 18.25 8.31 12.50
N GLY A 253 19.45 8.31 11.93
CA GLY A 253 20.29 9.48 11.75
C GLY A 253 21.21 9.76 12.95
N PRO A 254 22.04 10.82 12.90
CA PRO A 254 22.03 11.90 11.91
C PRO A 254 23.06 11.73 10.78
N ARG A 255 23.85 10.65 10.77
CA ARG A 255 24.97 10.54 9.83
C ARG A 255 25.30 9.13 9.38
N LEU A 256 25.94 9.06 8.22
CA LEU A 256 26.70 7.92 7.73
C LEU A 256 28.16 8.32 7.43
N VAL A 257 29.06 7.36 7.43
CA VAL A 257 30.48 7.52 7.09
C VAL A 257 30.81 6.52 5.99
N MET A 258 31.67 6.91 5.06
CA MET A 258 32.07 6.07 3.94
C MET A 258 33.53 6.32 3.54
N ASP A 259 34.30 5.24 3.41
CA ASP A 259 35.60 5.24 2.76
C ASP A 259 35.44 5.29 1.24
N TYR A 260 36.29 6.06 0.55
CA TYR A 260 36.23 6.19 -0.91
C TYR A 260 36.52 4.88 -1.65
N ASN A 261 37.45 4.06 -1.15
CA ASN A 261 37.83 2.80 -1.79
C ASN A 261 36.86 1.66 -1.44
N ASN A 262 35.94 1.91 -0.51
CA ASN A 262 34.90 0.97 -0.10
C ASN A 262 35.51 -0.38 0.32
N ASP A 263 36.67 -0.34 1.00
CA ASP A 263 37.44 -1.52 1.44
C ASP A 263 37.61 -2.62 0.37
N GLY A 264 37.92 -2.20 -0.86
CA GLY A 264 38.19 -3.10 -1.98
C GLY A 264 36.96 -3.49 -2.81
N TRP A 265 35.75 -3.06 -2.44
CA TRP A 265 34.58 -3.08 -3.34
C TRP A 265 34.70 -2.06 -4.46
N GLY A 266 35.51 -1.02 -4.26
CA GLY A 266 35.80 0.01 -5.25
C GLY A 266 34.73 1.11 -5.33
N PRO A 267 35.10 2.27 -5.89
CA PRO A 267 34.19 3.43 -6.00
C PRO A 267 32.92 3.18 -6.82
N ASP A 268 32.92 2.18 -7.70
CA ASP A 268 31.77 1.85 -8.57
C ASP A 268 30.62 1.16 -7.84
N ASN A 269 30.83 0.77 -6.57
CA ASN A 269 29.81 0.21 -5.69
C ASN A 269 29.34 1.23 -4.62
N ILE A 270 29.80 2.48 -4.68
CA ILE A 270 29.40 3.51 -3.70
C ILE A 270 27.88 3.73 -3.75
N ASP A 271 27.26 3.71 -4.93
CA ASP A 271 25.81 3.87 -5.08
C ASP A 271 24.98 2.90 -4.23
N ARG A 272 25.29 1.61 -4.28
CA ARG A 272 24.55 0.57 -3.57
C ARG A 272 24.83 0.59 -2.08
N VAL A 273 26.10 0.74 -1.68
CA VAL A 273 26.46 0.87 -0.26
C VAL A 273 25.84 2.14 0.33
N PHE A 274 25.91 3.26 -0.36
CA PHE A 274 25.31 4.51 0.13
C PHE A 274 23.80 4.41 0.26
N ALA A 275 23.13 3.73 -0.67
CA ALA A 275 21.71 3.45 -0.57
C ALA A 275 21.41 2.55 0.64
N HIS A 276 22.14 1.45 0.82
CA HIS A 276 22.04 0.56 1.98
C HIS A 276 22.15 1.33 3.31
N GLU A 277 23.21 2.15 3.45
CA GLU A 277 23.42 2.98 4.65
C GLU A 277 22.32 4.03 4.84
N THR A 278 21.78 4.57 3.75
CA THR A 278 20.62 5.45 3.80
C THR A 278 19.38 4.70 4.30
N GLY A 279 19.23 3.40 4.00
CA GLY A 279 18.21 2.53 4.58
C GLY A 279 18.23 2.54 6.11
N HIS A 280 19.42 2.44 6.73
CA HIS A 280 19.60 2.53 8.18
C HIS A 280 19.24 3.91 8.74
N ILE A 281 19.60 5.01 8.05
CA ILE A 281 19.17 6.36 8.44
C ILE A 281 17.63 6.42 8.63
N PHE A 282 16.89 5.63 7.85
CA PHE A 282 15.43 5.52 7.91
C PHE A 282 14.89 4.27 8.62
N GLY A 283 15.74 3.56 9.36
CA GLY A 283 15.30 2.51 10.30
C GLY A 283 15.29 1.08 9.76
N CYS A 284 15.86 0.82 8.59
CA CYS A 284 16.02 -0.54 8.09
C CYS A 284 17.11 -1.29 8.89
N PRO A 285 16.92 -2.58 9.18
CA PRO A 285 17.97 -3.44 9.72
C PRO A 285 18.84 -4.06 8.61
N ASP A 286 20.00 -4.58 9.01
CA ASP A 286 20.77 -5.52 8.20
C ASP A 286 20.09 -6.89 8.13
N GLU A 287 20.16 -7.54 6.97
CA GLU A 287 19.49 -8.83 6.72
C GLU A 287 20.46 -9.96 6.38
N TYR A 288 21.76 -9.68 6.21
CA TYR A 288 22.80 -10.68 5.93
C TYR A 288 23.32 -11.38 7.18
N ALA A 289 23.78 -12.63 7.04
CA ALA A 289 24.11 -13.48 8.19
C ALA A 289 25.20 -12.89 9.11
N ASN A 290 26.26 -12.31 8.55
CA ASN A 290 27.38 -11.78 9.34
C ASN A 290 26.97 -10.59 10.22
N SER A 291 25.89 -9.88 9.90
CA SER A 291 25.37 -8.79 10.75
C SER A 291 24.80 -9.28 12.10
N ASN A 292 24.65 -10.60 12.29
CA ASN A 292 23.87 -11.22 13.36
C ASN A 292 22.39 -10.80 13.33
N CYS A 293 21.83 -10.67 12.12
CA CYS A 293 20.42 -10.40 11.94
C CYS A 293 19.55 -11.45 12.65
N THR A 294 18.33 -11.06 13.04
CA THR A 294 17.33 -11.97 13.60
C THR A 294 15.96 -11.65 13.01
N CYS A 295 15.06 -12.65 12.90
CA CYS A 295 13.68 -12.46 12.42
C CYS A 295 12.77 -11.74 13.43
N GLY A 296 13.36 -11.04 14.41
CA GLY A 296 12.66 -10.29 15.43
C GLY A 296 12.93 -8.78 15.33
N GLY A 297 12.83 -8.11 16.47
CA GLY A 297 13.00 -6.66 16.57
C GLY A 297 11.78 -5.88 16.11
N ALA A 298 11.91 -4.55 16.18
CA ALA A 298 10.91 -3.60 15.73
C ALA A 298 11.63 -2.49 14.96
N TRP A 299 11.52 -2.53 13.64
CA TRP A 299 12.30 -1.70 12.73
C TRP A 299 11.40 -0.72 11.95
N GLY A 300 11.97 0.45 11.64
CA GLY A 300 11.24 1.56 11.03
C GLY A 300 10.08 2.10 11.88
N ARG A 301 9.32 3.03 11.30
CA ARG A 301 8.18 3.68 12.00
C ARG A 301 7.01 2.75 12.32
N PHE A 302 6.92 1.61 11.64
CA PHE A 302 5.85 0.63 11.85
C PHE A 302 6.27 -0.52 12.79
N GLY A 303 7.53 -0.56 13.23
CA GLY A 303 8.01 -1.60 14.14
C GLY A 303 7.95 -3.00 13.52
N VAL A 304 8.20 -3.13 12.22
CA VAL A 304 8.14 -4.40 11.51
C VAL A 304 9.38 -5.22 11.84
N ALA A 305 9.22 -6.53 12.05
CA ALA A 305 10.34 -7.43 12.26
C ALA A 305 11.22 -7.53 11.00
N ASN A 306 12.45 -8.03 11.16
CA ASN A 306 13.35 -8.29 10.05
C ASN A 306 13.11 -9.68 9.43
N GLY A 307 11.98 -9.85 8.74
CA GLY A 307 11.56 -11.16 8.25
C GLY A 307 12.37 -11.73 7.08
N ASN A 308 13.21 -10.93 6.42
CA ASN A 308 14.11 -11.38 5.35
C ASN A 308 15.52 -11.75 5.85
N CYS A 309 15.73 -11.75 7.17
CA CYS A 309 17.01 -12.09 7.76
C CYS A 309 17.49 -13.49 7.35
N GLU A 310 18.71 -13.55 6.79
CA GLU A 310 19.34 -14.74 6.22
C GLU A 310 19.47 -15.91 7.20
N THR A 311 19.58 -15.63 8.51
CA THR A 311 19.80 -16.67 9.52
C THR A 311 18.53 -17.45 9.88
N CYS A 312 17.34 -16.96 9.53
CA CYS A 312 16.07 -17.50 10.02
C CYS A 312 14.92 -17.45 9.01
N ALA A 313 15.01 -16.62 7.97
CA ALA A 313 14.03 -16.60 6.90
C ALA A 313 14.04 -17.94 6.15
N ALA A 314 12.87 -18.38 5.67
CA ALA A 314 12.77 -19.59 4.87
C ALA A 314 13.68 -19.48 3.63
N GLY A 315 14.51 -20.50 3.38
CA GLY A 315 15.46 -20.48 2.27
C GLY A 315 16.58 -19.44 2.36
N GLY A 316 16.77 -18.79 3.53
CA GLY A 316 17.75 -17.71 3.71
C GLY A 316 17.26 -16.34 3.25
N GLY A 317 15.96 -16.20 2.95
CA GLY A 317 15.39 -14.94 2.46
C GLY A 317 15.64 -14.71 0.96
N VAL A 318 15.17 -13.58 0.46
CA VAL A 318 15.35 -13.12 -0.92
C VAL A 318 16.45 -12.05 -1.00
N SER A 319 17.11 -11.94 -2.16
CA SER A 319 18.10 -10.88 -2.35
C SER A 319 17.43 -9.51 -2.38
N CYS A 320 18.02 -8.55 -1.66
CA CYS A 320 17.60 -7.16 -1.63
C CYS A 320 18.76 -6.30 -1.08
N LEU A 321 18.61 -4.98 -1.15
CA LEU A 321 19.62 -4.01 -0.75
C LEU A 321 20.09 -4.17 0.71
N MET A 322 19.21 -4.59 1.61
CA MET A 322 19.54 -4.78 3.03
C MET A 322 20.18 -6.15 3.34
N LYS A 323 20.14 -7.09 2.38
CA LYS A 323 20.79 -8.42 2.47
C LYS A 323 22.06 -8.50 1.61
N GLY A 324 22.10 -7.85 0.47
CA GLY A 324 23.21 -7.95 -0.47
C GLY A 324 23.28 -6.78 -1.44
N ASN A 325 24.26 -6.84 -2.33
CA ASN A 325 24.59 -5.77 -3.29
C ASN A 325 23.64 -5.72 -4.49
N ASP A 326 22.33 -5.70 -4.23
CA ASP A 326 21.27 -5.70 -5.25
C ASP A 326 20.31 -4.53 -5.06
N PHE A 327 20.02 -3.80 -6.14
CA PHE A 327 18.99 -2.76 -6.17
C PHE A 327 17.59 -3.38 -6.23
N ALA A 328 17.20 -4.03 -5.14
CA ALA A 328 15.87 -4.57 -4.91
C ALA A 328 15.46 -4.33 -3.46
N LEU A 329 14.16 -4.30 -3.19
CA LEU A 329 13.61 -4.23 -1.84
C LEU A 329 12.86 -5.54 -1.58
N CYS A 330 13.14 -6.20 -0.45
CA CYS A 330 12.33 -7.35 -0.02
C CYS A 330 10.96 -6.87 0.46
N GLU A 331 10.02 -7.77 0.74
CA GLU A 331 8.67 -7.40 1.18
C GLU A 331 8.63 -6.58 2.48
N TYR A 332 9.68 -6.67 3.32
CA TYR A 332 9.76 -5.99 4.61
C TYR A 332 10.35 -4.57 4.52
N THR A 333 11.34 -4.34 3.64
CA THR A 333 12.08 -3.07 3.57
C THR A 333 11.18 -1.85 3.31
N PRO A 334 10.16 -1.90 2.43
CA PRO A 334 9.23 -0.78 2.27
C PRO A 334 8.54 -0.40 3.58
N SER A 335 8.20 -1.37 4.43
CA SER A 335 7.61 -1.09 5.74
C SER A 335 8.62 -0.45 6.70
N HIS A 336 9.87 -0.89 6.68
CA HIS A 336 10.94 -0.24 7.47
C HIS A 336 11.16 1.21 7.04
N LEU A 337 11.19 1.47 5.73
CA LEU A 337 11.27 2.82 5.15
C LEU A 337 10.02 3.69 5.40
N GLY A 338 8.94 3.09 5.90
CA GLY A 338 7.67 3.76 6.20
C GLY A 338 6.71 3.87 5.01
N TRP A 339 6.96 3.14 3.93
CA TRP A 339 6.21 3.14 2.68
C TRP A 339 5.03 2.18 2.63
N SER A 340 4.86 1.27 3.59
CA SER A 340 3.67 0.42 3.62
C SER A 340 3.23 0.12 5.05
N PRO A 341 1.97 0.42 5.41
CA PRO A 341 0.95 1.09 4.60
C PRO A 341 1.16 2.61 4.45
N GLN A 342 0.72 3.17 3.33
CA GLN A 342 0.78 4.60 3.01
C GLN A 342 -0.57 5.30 3.20
N LEU A 343 -0.55 6.52 3.75
CA LEU A 343 -1.73 7.37 3.82
C LEU A 343 -1.94 8.07 2.47
N VAL A 344 -2.91 7.58 1.68
CA VAL A 344 -3.15 8.03 0.30
C VAL A 344 -4.25 9.08 0.18
N ILE A 345 -5.21 9.13 1.11
CA ILE A 345 -6.28 10.15 1.15
C ILE A 345 -6.43 10.69 2.57
N ARG A 346 -6.32 12.01 2.78
CA ARG A 346 -6.59 12.67 4.08
C ARG A 346 -8.08 13.03 4.27
N ASN A 347 -8.95 12.05 4.04
CA ASN A 347 -10.41 12.11 4.19
C ASN A 347 -10.93 10.67 4.32
N PHE A 348 -12.25 10.45 4.40
CA PHE A 348 -12.89 9.14 4.62
C PHE A 348 -12.53 8.45 5.96
N GLY A 349 -11.71 9.11 6.78
CA GLY A 349 -11.26 8.62 8.06
C GLY A 349 -12.20 8.99 9.20
N TYR A 350 -12.05 8.27 10.32
CA TYR A 350 -12.89 8.51 11.49
C TYR A 350 -12.67 9.91 12.06
N SER A 351 -11.41 10.32 12.21
CA SER A 351 -11.03 11.68 12.59
C SER A 351 -10.95 12.60 11.37
N ALA A 352 -10.24 12.18 10.32
CA ALA A 352 -10.08 12.95 9.09
C ALA A 352 -11.35 12.88 8.21
N GLY A 353 -12.13 13.96 8.20
CA GLY A 353 -13.40 14.03 7.47
C GLY A 353 -14.62 13.59 8.29
N ASN A 354 -14.43 13.18 9.55
CA ASN A 354 -15.50 12.88 10.50
C ASN A 354 -16.46 11.74 10.04
N TRP A 355 -15.92 10.69 9.42
CA TRP A 355 -16.71 9.58 8.91
C TRP A 355 -17.11 8.61 10.03
N ARG A 356 -18.28 7.98 9.91
CA ARG A 356 -18.92 7.19 10.97
C ARG A 356 -19.57 5.97 10.34
N THR A 357 -19.31 4.77 10.85
CA THR A 357 -19.84 3.52 10.26
C THR A 357 -21.36 3.44 10.42
N GLU A 358 -21.90 4.01 11.49
CA GLU A 358 -23.33 4.06 11.80
C GLU A 358 -24.11 5.09 10.97
N LYS A 359 -23.42 5.94 10.19
CA LYS A 359 -24.06 6.97 9.34
C LYS A 359 -23.65 6.89 7.87
N HIS A 360 -22.37 6.65 7.64
CA HIS A 360 -21.67 6.89 6.39
C HIS A 360 -21.05 5.61 5.82
N PRO A 361 -21.78 4.90 4.94
CA PRO A 361 -21.22 3.82 4.13
C PRO A 361 -20.02 4.29 3.32
N ARG A 362 -19.04 3.41 3.20
CA ARG A 362 -17.81 3.56 2.43
C ARG A 362 -17.63 2.27 1.65
N LEU A 363 -17.47 2.38 0.35
CA LEU A 363 -17.37 1.27 -0.59
C LEU A 363 -16.25 1.58 -1.60
N MET A 364 -15.79 0.54 -2.28
CA MET A 364 -14.89 0.71 -3.43
C MET A 364 -15.39 -0.09 -4.62
N ALA A 365 -15.35 0.53 -5.79
CA ALA A 365 -15.71 -0.07 -7.08
C ALA A 365 -15.16 0.79 -8.21
N ASP A 366 -14.95 0.20 -9.38
CA ASP A 366 -14.56 0.95 -10.58
C ASP A 366 -15.75 1.80 -11.07
N THR A 367 -15.68 3.12 -10.93
CA THR A 367 -16.73 4.04 -11.37
C THR A 367 -16.46 4.65 -12.75
N THR A 368 -15.35 4.28 -13.40
CA THR A 368 -14.91 4.88 -14.66
C THR A 368 -14.71 3.89 -15.80
N GLY A 369 -14.63 2.58 -15.50
CA GLY A 369 -14.39 1.50 -16.44
C GLY A 369 -12.90 1.30 -16.74
N ASP A 370 -12.02 1.82 -15.88
CA ASP A 370 -10.57 1.74 -16.04
C ASP A 370 -9.93 0.56 -15.28
N LYS A 371 -10.77 -0.30 -14.70
CA LYS A 371 -10.46 -1.49 -13.89
C LYS A 371 -9.77 -1.20 -12.56
N ARG A 372 -9.76 0.04 -12.09
CA ARG A 372 -9.28 0.40 -10.76
C ARG A 372 -10.45 0.74 -9.86
N ALA A 373 -10.49 0.14 -8.68
CA ALA A 373 -11.52 0.47 -7.71
C ALA A 373 -11.31 1.87 -7.12
N ASP A 374 -12.32 2.73 -7.27
CA ASP A 374 -12.36 4.08 -6.73
C ASP A 374 -12.88 4.08 -5.29
N MET A 375 -12.43 5.05 -4.49
CA MET A 375 -12.96 5.25 -3.14
C MET A 375 -14.27 6.04 -3.19
N VAL A 376 -15.37 5.43 -2.75
CA VAL A 376 -16.70 6.04 -2.72
C VAL A 376 -17.23 6.10 -1.29
N GLY A 377 -17.61 7.29 -0.84
CA GLY A 377 -18.19 7.51 0.49
C GLY A 377 -19.53 8.24 0.45
N PHE A 378 -20.52 7.68 1.12
CA PHE A 378 -21.85 8.26 1.33
C PHE A 378 -21.84 9.10 2.60
N GLY A 379 -21.41 10.35 2.50
CA GLY A 379 -21.19 11.27 3.62
C GLY A 379 -22.44 12.04 4.06
N GLU A 380 -22.23 13.16 4.75
CA GLU A 380 -23.32 14.04 5.18
C GLU A 380 -24.00 14.74 3.98
N ALA A 381 -23.20 15.38 3.12
CA ALA A 381 -23.65 16.18 1.98
C ALA A 381 -23.94 15.37 0.71
N GLY A 382 -23.68 14.07 0.72
CA GLY A 382 -23.95 13.17 -0.40
C GLY A 382 -22.80 12.23 -0.72
N VAL A 383 -22.65 11.84 -1.99
CA VAL A 383 -21.66 10.85 -2.44
C VAL A 383 -20.37 11.54 -2.88
N TRP A 384 -19.30 11.22 -2.17
CA TRP A 384 -17.93 11.66 -2.46
C TRP A 384 -17.19 10.53 -3.17
N VAL A 385 -16.46 10.88 -4.24
CA VAL A 385 -15.63 9.95 -4.99
C VAL A 385 -14.20 10.49 -5.03
N SER A 386 -13.24 9.61 -4.79
CA SER A 386 -11.82 9.86 -4.96
C SER A 386 -11.30 8.77 -5.88
N ARG A 387 -10.97 9.15 -7.12
CA ARG A 387 -10.65 8.19 -8.18
C ARG A 387 -9.27 7.61 -8.01
N ALA A 388 -9.13 6.33 -8.28
CA ALA A 388 -7.84 5.65 -8.33
C ALA A 388 -7.05 6.08 -9.58
N LEU A 389 -5.76 6.33 -9.41
CA LEU A 389 -4.87 6.79 -10.47
C LEU A 389 -3.95 5.64 -10.90
N ALA A 390 -3.54 5.63 -12.17
CA ALA A 390 -2.56 4.67 -12.68
C ALA A 390 -1.19 4.74 -11.99
N THR A 391 -0.90 5.83 -11.27
CA THR A 391 0.27 5.97 -10.38
C THR A 391 0.11 5.19 -9.06
N GLY A 392 -1.05 4.56 -8.85
CA GLY A 392 -1.52 3.85 -7.66
C GLY A 392 -1.86 4.75 -6.47
N GLY A 393 -2.03 6.05 -6.71
CA GLY A 393 -2.56 7.01 -5.74
C GLY A 393 -4.05 7.27 -5.97
N PHE A 394 -4.60 8.25 -5.26
CA PHE A 394 -6.00 8.67 -5.42
C PHE A 394 -6.11 10.18 -5.63
N GLU A 395 -7.12 10.62 -6.39
CA GLU A 395 -7.44 12.04 -6.54
C GLU A 395 -7.94 12.65 -5.22
N ALA A 396 -7.89 13.98 -5.12
CA ALA A 396 -8.58 14.67 -4.04
C ALA A 396 -10.09 14.31 -4.06
N PRO A 397 -10.74 14.03 -2.92
CA PRO A 397 -12.16 13.68 -2.90
C PRO A 397 -13.04 14.79 -3.45
N VAL A 398 -13.97 14.42 -4.35
CA VAL A 398 -14.93 15.34 -4.97
C VAL A 398 -16.35 14.88 -4.64
N LEU A 399 -17.22 15.81 -4.23
CA LEU A 399 -18.66 15.56 -4.11
C LEU A 399 -19.25 15.40 -5.51
N ARG A 400 -19.69 14.19 -5.85
CA ARG A 400 -20.25 13.87 -7.18
C ARG A 400 -21.77 13.93 -7.21
N VAL A 401 -22.43 13.54 -6.12
CA VAL A 401 -23.90 13.52 -6.03
C VAL A 401 -24.36 14.18 -4.73
N ASN A 402 -25.16 15.24 -4.82
CA ASN A 402 -25.75 15.93 -3.65
C ASN A 402 -27.04 15.23 -3.19
N ASN A 403 -26.95 13.92 -2.93
CA ASN A 403 -28.00 13.05 -2.41
C ASN A 403 -27.35 11.76 -1.86
N PHE A 404 -28.13 10.77 -1.43
CA PHE A 404 -27.66 9.54 -0.76
C PHE A 404 -26.89 9.75 0.55
N GLY A 405 -26.83 10.99 1.02
CA GLY A 405 -26.12 11.39 2.23
C GLY A 405 -27.02 11.41 3.46
N TYR A 406 -26.40 11.44 4.63
CA TYR A 406 -27.12 11.47 5.89
C TYR A 406 -27.99 12.73 6.03
N THR A 407 -27.43 13.88 5.66
CA THR A 407 -28.16 15.16 5.60
C THR A 407 -28.80 15.35 4.22
N ALA A 408 -28.02 15.21 3.15
CA ALA A 408 -28.52 15.35 1.79
C ALA A 408 -29.34 14.13 1.36
N GLY A 409 -30.67 14.25 1.44
CA GLY A 409 -31.62 13.19 1.10
C GLY A 409 -32.08 12.33 2.30
N GLY A 410 -31.54 12.56 3.50
CA GLY A 410 -32.04 11.92 4.73
C GLY A 410 -31.74 10.42 4.84
N TRP A 411 -30.66 9.94 4.23
CA TRP A 411 -30.34 8.51 4.18
C TRP A 411 -29.84 7.98 5.52
N ARG A 412 -30.13 6.71 5.84
CA ARG A 412 -29.93 6.12 7.16
C ARG A 412 -29.43 4.69 7.01
N VAL A 413 -28.39 4.29 7.74
CA VAL A 413 -27.82 2.93 7.62
C VAL A 413 -28.82 1.89 8.11
N GLU A 414 -29.58 2.21 9.14
CA GLU A 414 -30.59 1.35 9.75
C GLU A 414 -31.88 1.20 8.92
N LYS A 415 -32.03 1.91 7.81
CA LYS A 415 -33.21 1.86 6.93
C LYS A 415 -32.90 1.64 5.46
N HIS A 416 -31.83 2.27 4.97
CA HIS A 416 -31.58 2.52 3.57
C HIS A 416 -30.24 1.95 3.09
N PRO A 417 -30.22 0.70 2.60
CA PRO A 417 -29.07 0.13 1.90
C PRO A 417 -28.65 0.97 0.70
N ARG A 418 -27.34 1.08 0.50
CA ARG A 418 -26.69 1.81 -0.59
C ARG A 418 -25.54 0.94 -1.13
N PHE A 419 -25.46 0.82 -2.43
CA PHE A 419 -24.56 -0.08 -3.13
C PHE A 419 -23.94 0.61 -4.35
N LEU A 420 -22.93 -0.04 -4.89
CA LEU A 420 -22.32 0.25 -6.18
C LEU A 420 -22.49 -0.99 -7.05
N ALA A 421 -23.06 -0.85 -8.24
CA ALA A 421 -23.26 -1.95 -9.18
C ALA A 421 -23.43 -1.44 -10.61
N ASP A 422 -22.98 -2.20 -11.60
CA ASP A 422 -23.23 -1.88 -13.00
C ASP A 422 -24.69 -2.20 -13.38
N THR A 423 -25.53 -1.17 -13.48
CA THR A 423 -26.95 -1.34 -13.83
C THR A 423 -27.20 -1.29 -15.32
N THR A 424 -26.16 -1.07 -16.14
CA THR A 424 -26.28 -0.84 -17.58
C THR A 424 -25.49 -1.82 -18.44
N GLY A 425 -24.54 -2.55 -17.86
CA GLY A 425 -23.65 -3.50 -18.53
C GLY A 425 -22.48 -2.81 -19.23
N ASP A 426 -22.12 -1.60 -18.80
CA ASP A 426 -21.07 -0.78 -19.42
C ASP A 426 -19.70 -0.86 -18.72
N GLY A 427 -19.60 -1.70 -17.69
CA GLY A 427 -18.41 -1.94 -16.88
C GLY A 427 -18.18 -0.94 -15.76
N ARG A 428 -19.07 0.04 -15.55
CA ARG A 428 -18.95 1.05 -14.48
C ARG A 428 -19.96 0.81 -13.38
N ALA A 429 -19.51 0.99 -12.15
CA ALA A 429 -20.39 0.88 -10.99
C ALA A 429 -21.23 2.15 -10.80
N ASP A 430 -22.54 2.02 -11.00
CA ASP A 430 -23.53 3.05 -10.71
C ASP A 430 -23.83 3.14 -9.21
N ILE A 431 -24.34 4.28 -8.76
CA ILE A 431 -24.82 4.44 -7.39
C ILE A 431 -26.28 3.97 -7.32
N VAL A 432 -26.55 2.99 -6.46
CA VAL A 432 -27.89 2.47 -6.22
C VAL A 432 -28.26 2.60 -4.74
N GLY A 433 -29.44 3.16 -4.46
CA GLY A 433 -29.94 3.30 -3.09
C GLY A 433 -31.40 2.89 -2.93
N PHE A 434 -31.66 2.10 -1.89
CA PHE A 434 -32.98 1.66 -1.47
C PHE A 434 -33.51 2.64 -0.40
N GLY A 435 -34.24 3.67 -0.83
CA GLY A 435 -34.72 4.76 0.03
C GLY A 435 -36.11 4.50 0.64
N ASP A 436 -36.77 5.54 1.13
CA ASP A 436 -38.14 5.41 1.67
C ASP A 436 -39.16 5.06 0.59
N GLY A 437 -39.12 5.80 -0.52
CA GLY A 437 -40.12 5.72 -1.60
C GLY A 437 -39.81 4.71 -2.71
N GLY A 438 -38.66 4.03 -2.64
CA GLY A 438 -38.29 3.02 -3.64
C GLY A 438 -36.79 2.93 -3.92
N VAL A 439 -36.43 2.37 -5.07
CA VAL A 439 -35.04 2.25 -5.53
C VAL A 439 -34.67 3.41 -6.43
N TRP A 440 -33.52 4.01 -6.16
CA TRP A 440 -32.97 5.15 -6.88
C TRP A 440 -31.60 4.81 -7.45
N VAL A 441 -31.34 5.27 -8.67
CA VAL A 441 -30.08 5.07 -9.39
C VAL A 441 -29.54 6.40 -9.87
N SER A 442 -28.22 6.58 -9.77
CA SER A 442 -27.45 7.65 -10.40
C SER A 442 -26.30 7.00 -11.15
N ARG A 443 -26.33 7.09 -12.48
CA ARG A 443 -25.46 6.30 -13.36
C ARG A 443 -24.08 6.91 -13.50
N ALA A 444 -23.05 6.08 -13.55
CA ALA A 444 -21.67 6.47 -13.71
C ALA A 444 -21.35 6.79 -15.18
N GLN A 445 -20.67 7.92 -15.40
CA GLN A 445 -20.24 8.38 -16.72
C GLN A 445 -18.74 8.14 -16.90
N PRO A 446 -18.25 7.90 -18.15
CA PRO A 446 -16.83 7.64 -18.41
C PRO A 446 -15.86 8.74 -17.92
N ASN A 447 -16.34 9.97 -17.77
CA ASN A 447 -15.56 11.09 -17.26
C ASN A 447 -15.51 11.19 -15.72
N GLY A 448 -16.04 10.19 -15.00
CA GLY A 448 -16.12 10.14 -13.54
C GLY A 448 -17.20 11.03 -12.93
N THR A 449 -18.17 11.51 -13.74
CA THR A 449 -19.38 12.18 -13.25
C THR A 449 -20.53 11.19 -13.12
N PHE A 450 -21.63 11.63 -12.51
CA PHE A 450 -22.83 10.80 -12.31
C PHE A 450 -24.08 11.52 -12.79
N ASP A 451 -25.00 10.77 -13.37
CA ASP A 451 -26.29 11.28 -13.85
C ASP A 451 -27.16 11.80 -12.71
N ALA A 452 -28.14 12.64 -13.07
CA ALA A 452 -29.19 13.04 -12.16
C ALA A 452 -29.92 11.82 -11.58
N LEU A 453 -30.27 11.92 -10.30
CA LEU A 453 -30.94 10.86 -9.56
C LEU A 453 -32.28 10.49 -10.19
N ARG A 454 -32.50 9.19 -10.45
CA ARG A 454 -33.76 8.69 -11.00
C ARG A 454 -34.33 7.56 -10.14
N LYS A 455 -35.62 7.67 -9.81
CA LYS A 455 -36.37 6.57 -9.19
C LYS A 455 -36.68 5.53 -10.26
N VAL A 456 -36.26 4.30 -10.04
CA VAL A 456 -36.40 3.22 -11.03
C VAL A 456 -37.45 2.18 -10.65
N VAL A 457 -37.71 2.00 -9.35
CA VAL A 457 -38.71 1.05 -8.85
C VAL A 457 -39.46 1.64 -7.65
N ASP A 458 -40.79 1.61 -7.69
CA ASP A 458 -41.71 2.06 -6.62
C ASP A 458 -41.98 0.96 -5.58
N ASN A 459 -40.92 0.28 -5.14
CA ASN A 459 -40.93 -0.80 -4.15
C ASN A 459 -39.50 -0.99 -3.57
N PHE A 460 -39.27 -2.03 -2.78
CA PHE A 460 -38.00 -2.29 -2.08
C PHE A 460 -37.58 -1.19 -1.07
N GLY A 461 -38.44 -0.21 -0.85
CA GLY A 461 -38.21 0.94 0.01
C GLY A 461 -38.74 0.72 1.43
N TYR A 462 -38.26 1.55 2.36
CA TYR A 462 -38.70 1.45 3.76
C TYR A 462 -40.20 1.70 3.92
N THR A 463 -40.74 2.67 3.18
CA THR A 463 -42.18 2.95 3.12
C THR A 463 -42.82 2.23 1.94
N ALA A 464 -42.25 2.34 0.74
CA ALA A 464 -42.73 1.67 -0.46
C ALA A 464 -42.43 0.17 -0.41
N GLY A 465 -43.42 -0.63 0.00
CA GLY A 465 -43.31 -2.07 0.17
C GLY A 465 -42.90 -2.54 1.56
N GLY A 466 -42.65 -1.62 2.52
CA GLY A 466 -42.43 -1.97 3.92
C GLY A 466 -41.11 -2.69 4.22
N TRP A 467 -40.06 -2.47 3.44
CA TRP A 467 -38.81 -3.21 3.56
C TRP A 467 -38.01 -2.80 4.81
N ARG A 468 -37.29 -3.75 5.40
CA ARG A 468 -36.62 -3.60 6.70
C ARG A 468 -35.24 -4.21 6.66
N VAL A 469 -34.21 -3.51 7.14
CA VAL A 469 -32.82 -4.02 7.10
C VAL A 469 -32.67 -5.22 8.03
N GLU A 470 -33.38 -5.23 9.15
CA GLU A 470 -33.39 -6.28 10.15
C GLU A 470 -34.23 -7.53 9.76
N LYS A 471 -34.83 -7.54 8.56
CA LYS A 471 -35.64 -8.68 8.08
C LYS A 471 -35.35 -9.07 6.63
N HIS A 472 -35.19 -8.08 5.76
CA HIS A 472 -35.30 -8.21 4.31
C HIS A 472 -33.99 -7.82 3.60
N PRO A 473 -33.09 -8.79 3.34
CA PRO A 473 -31.94 -8.61 2.47
C PRO A 473 -32.34 -8.14 1.07
N ARG A 474 -31.53 -7.25 0.50
CA ARG A 474 -31.68 -6.69 -0.85
C ARG A 474 -30.31 -6.71 -1.54
N PHE A 475 -30.30 -7.14 -2.79
CA PHE A 475 -29.10 -7.38 -3.58
C PHE A 475 -29.25 -6.78 -4.98
N LEU A 476 -28.11 -6.64 -5.64
CA LEU A 476 -27.98 -6.30 -7.05
C LEU A 476 -27.17 -7.41 -7.70
N ALA A 477 -27.74 -8.11 -8.67
CA ALA A 477 -27.12 -9.26 -9.32
C ALA A 477 -27.71 -9.48 -10.71
N ASP A 478 -26.91 -9.98 -11.66
CA ASP A 478 -27.40 -10.34 -12.98
C ASP A 478 -28.15 -11.69 -12.93
N THR A 479 -29.47 -11.64 -12.96
CA THR A 479 -30.33 -12.85 -12.91
C THR A 479 -30.70 -13.37 -14.29
N THR A 480 -30.22 -12.71 -15.35
CA THR A 480 -30.57 -12.99 -16.74
C THR A 480 -29.39 -13.40 -17.60
N GLY A 481 -28.16 -13.10 -17.16
CA GLY A 481 -26.91 -13.32 -17.89
C GLY A 481 -26.63 -12.25 -18.95
N ASP A 482 -27.22 -11.06 -18.80
CA ASP A 482 -27.10 -9.97 -19.77
C ASP A 482 -26.09 -8.87 -19.39
N GLY A 483 -25.37 -9.07 -18.29
CA GLY A 483 -24.35 -8.19 -17.73
C GLY A 483 -24.88 -7.04 -16.88
N ARG A 484 -26.20 -6.92 -16.67
CA ARG A 484 -26.80 -5.83 -15.88
C ARG A 484 -27.26 -6.30 -14.52
N ALA A 485 -27.07 -5.46 -13.50
CA ALA A 485 -27.53 -5.76 -12.17
C ALA A 485 -29.05 -5.56 -12.00
N ASP A 486 -29.77 -6.67 -11.86
CA ASP A 486 -31.18 -6.72 -11.47
C ASP A 486 -31.35 -6.44 -9.97
N ILE A 487 -32.53 -6.00 -9.57
CA ILE A 487 -32.86 -5.80 -8.16
C ILE A 487 -33.50 -7.08 -7.61
N VAL A 488 -32.88 -7.66 -6.59
CA VAL A 488 -33.37 -8.87 -5.90
C VAL A 488 -33.64 -8.55 -4.43
N GLY A 489 -34.83 -8.91 -3.93
CA GLY A 489 -35.19 -8.71 -2.53
C GLY A 489 -35.86 -9.92 -1.91
N PHE A 490 -35.38 -10.29 -0.72
CA PHE A 490 -35.93 -11.36 0.11
C PHE A 490 -36.94 -10.75 1.09
N GLY A 491 -38.22 -10.77 0.72
CA GLY A 491 -39.30 -10.11 1.48
C GLY A 491 -39.90 -11.00 2.58
N ASP A 492 -41.17 -10.74 2.92
CA ASP A 492 -41.95 -11.57 3.85
C ASP A 492 -42.42 -12.87 3.19
N ALA A 493 -43.01 -12.79 2.00
CA ALA A 493 -43.65 -13.91 1.31
C ALA A 493 -42.75 -14.72 0.37
N GLY A 494 -41.60 -14.17 -0.03
CA GLY A 494 -40.72 -14.81 -1.01
C GLY A 494 -39.59 -13.92 -1.51
N VAL A 495 -38.89 -14.41 -2.53
CA VAL A 495 -37.87 -13.67 -3.29
C VAL A 495 -38.53 -12.96 -4.46
N TRP A 496 -38.28 -11.66 -4.56
CA TRP A 496 -38.81 -10.79 -5.58
C TRP A 496 -37.70 -10.23 -6.44
N ILE A 497 -37.94 -10.15 -7.75
CA ILE A 497 -36.98 -9.62 -8.72
C ILE A 497 -37.64 -8.54 -9.56
N SER A 498 -36.88 -7.49 -9.85
CA SER A 498 -37.18 -6.48 -10.88
C SER A 498 -35.96 -6.35 -11.78
N ARG A 499 -36.13 -6.66 -13.07
CA ARG A 499 -35.02 -6.85 -14.01
C ARG A 499 -34.59 -5.58 -14.72
N ALA A 500 -33.30 -5.35 -14.84
CA ALA A 500 -32.69 -4.23 -15.52
C ALA A 500 -32.81 -4.37 -17.04
N GLN A 501 -33.34 -3.35 -17.70
CA GLN A 501 -33.51 -3.31 -19.15
C GLN A 501 -32.36 -2.55 -19.81
N ALA A 502 -32.15 -2.73 -21.12
CA ALA A 502 -31.07 -2.02 -21.84
C ALA A 502 -31.25 -0.48 -21.90
N ASN A 503 -32.49 0.02 -21.83
CA ASN A 503 -32.76 1.46 -21.66
C ASN A 503 -32.56 1.94 -20.20
N GLY A 504 -32.18 0.99 -19.34
CA GLY A 504 -32.05 1.00 -17.89
C GLY A 504 -33.31 1.33 -17.11
N SER A 505 -34.51 1.17 -17.67
CA SER A 505 -35.70 0.96 -16.85
C SER A 505 -35.64 -0.39 -16.15
N TYR A 506 -36.55 -0.63 -15.22
CA TYR A 506 -36.66 -1.91 -14.53
C TYR A 506 -38.06 -2.50 -14.74
N ASP A 507 -38.12 -3.82 -14.90
CA ASP A 507 -39.37 -4.56 -15.09
C ASP A 507 -40.29 -4.48 -13.85
N ALA A 508 -41.57 -4.74 -14.07
CA ALA A 508 -42.53 -4.92 -12.98
C ALA A 508 -42.06 -6.01 -12.01
N LEU A 509 -42.29 -5.75 -10.73
CA LEU A 509 -41.88 -6.63 -9.64
C LEU A 509 -42.53 -8.02 -9.76
N ARG A 510 -41.72 -9.09 -9.75
CA ARG A 510 -42.19 -10.48 -9.82
C ARG A 510 -41.67 -11.31 -8.66
N MET A 511 -42.55 -12.05 -8.00
CA MET A 511 -42.14 -13.08 -7.05
C MET A 511 -41.68 -14.30 -7.83
N VAL A 512 -40.43 -14.71 -7.63
CA VAL A 512 -39.83 -15.84 -8.36
C VAL A 512 -39.75 -17.12 -7.52
N VAL A 513 -39.66 -16.98 -6.19
CA VAL A 513 -39.57 -18.12 -5.26
C VAL A 513 -40.39 -17.84 -4.00
N GLY A 514 -41.31 -18.72 -3.64
CA GLY A 514 -42.10 -18.67 -2.39
C GLY A 514 -41.36 -19.28 -1.19
N ASN A 515 -40.12 -18.87 -0.95
CA ASN A 515 -39.25 -19.33 0.14
C ASN A 515 -38.13 -18.28 0.38
N PHE A 516 -37.11 -18.61 1.18
CA PHE A 516 -35.96 -17.74 1.52
C PHE A 516 -36.33 -16.43 2.25
N ALA A 517 -37.57 -16.34 2.71
CA ALA A 517 -38.22 -15.11 3.15
C ALA A 517 -38.63 -15.18 4.63
N TYR A 518 -38.97 -14.01 5.18
CA TYR A 518 -39.20 -13.88 6.62
C TYR A 518 -40.35 -14.77 7.12
N ASP A 519 -41.50 -14.75 6.43
CA ASP A 519 -42.64 -15.61 6.75
C ASP A 519 -42.57 -16.93 5.95
N ALA A 520 -42.27 -16.84 4.64
CA ALA A 520 -42.14 -18.02 3.80
C ALA A 520 -40.77 -18.71 3.99
N GLY A 521 -40.77 -19.75 4.82
CA GLY A 521 -39.59 -20.54 5.17
C GLY A 521 -38.90 -20.13 6.47
N GLY A 522 -39.38 -19.06 7.14
CA GLY A 522 -38.89 -18.66 8.47
C GLY A 522 -37.44 -18.14 8.48
N TRP A 523 -36.99 -17.52 7.39
CA TRP A 523 -35.61 -17.05 7.26
C TRP A 523 -35.35 -15.81 8.12
N ARG A 524 -34.16 -15.72 8.71
CA ARG A 524 -33.82 -14.71 9.72
C ARG A 524 -32.43 -14.16 9.45
N VAL A 525 -32.25 -12.84 9.50
CA VAL A 525 -30.95 -12.22 9.17
C VAL A 525 -29.88 -12.56 10.20
N GLU A 526 -30.26 -12.75 11.45
CA GLU A 526 -29.39 -13.11 12.56
C GLU A 526 -29.00 -14.60 12.60
N LYS A 527 -29.57 -15.43 11.72
CA LYS A 527 -29.29 -16.87 11.66
C LYS A 527 -28.89 -17.37 10.27
N HIS A 528 -29.56 -16.87 9.24
CA HIS A 528 -29.62 -17.47 7.91
C HIS A 528 -29.13 -16.49 6.82
N PRO A 529 -27.81 -16.48 6.54
CA PRO A 529 -27.23 -15.77 5.40
C PRO A 529 -27.85 -16.23 4.06
N ARG A 530 -28.01 -15.28 3.14
CA ARG A 530 -28.54 -15.49 1.78
C ARG A 530 -27.67 -14.75 0.79
N PHE A 531 -27.53 -15.31 -0.40
CA PHE A 531 -26.70 -14.81 -1.48
C PHE A 531 -27.42 -14.97 -2.82
N VAL A 532 -26.98 -14.20 -3.82
CA VAL A 532 -27.47 -14.26 -5.19
C VAL A 532 -26.24 -14.35 -6.10
N VAL A 533 -25.94 -15.54 -6.61
CA VAL A 533 -24.68 -15.85 -7.30
C VAL A 533 -24.86 -17.03 -8.26
N ASP A 534 -24.10 -17.07 -9.36
CA ASP A 534 -24.15 -18.17 -10.33
C ASP A 534 -23.49 -19.44 -9.75
N THR A 535 -24.30 -20.49 -9.54
CA THR A 535 -23.85 -21.79 -9.03
C THR A 535 -23.73 -22.84 -10.14
N THR A 536 -24.07 -22.47 -11.38
CA THR A 536 -24.13 -23.36 -12.54
C THR A 536 -23.08 -23.04 -13.61
N GLY A 537 -22.52 -21.83 -13.60
CA GLY A 537 -21.60 -21.32 -14.61
C GLY A 537 -22.30 -20.88 -15.90
N ASP A 538 -23.60 -20.62 -15.85
CA ASP A 538 -24.41 -20.23 -17.01
C ASP A 538 -24.58 -18.70 -17.17
N GLY A 539 -23.94 -17.93 -16.29
CA GLY A 539 -23.97 -16.47 -16.24
C GLY A 539 -25.15 -15.89 -15.48
N ARG A 540 -26.11 -16.70 -14.99
CA ARG A 540 -27.29 -16.22 -14.26
C ARG A 540 -27.15 -16.48 -12.77
N ALA A 541 -27.46 -15.46 -11.97
CA ALA A 541 -27.38 -15.59 -10.53
C ALA A 541 -28.54 -16.42 -9.95
N ASP A 542 -28.17 -17.48 -9.23
CA ASP A 542 -29.04 -18.37 -8.47
C ASP A 542 -29.31 -17.82 -7.06
N ILE A 543 -30.33 -18.34 -6.39
CA ILE A 543 -30.63 -18.00 -4.99
C ILE A 543 -30.01 -19.06 -4.08
N VAL A 544 -29.12 -18.62 -3.18
CA VAL A 544 -28.45 -19.48 -2.20
C VAL A 544 -28.84 -19.05 -0.79
N GLY A 545 -29.18 -20.00 0.08
CA GLY A 545 -29.52 -19.73 1.47
C GLY A 545 -28.93 -20.76 2.45
N PHE A 546 -28.25 -20.27 3.47
CA PHE A 546 -27.74 -21.06 4.59
C PHE A 546 -28.83 -21.16 5.68
N GLY A 547 -29.68 -22.18 5.59
CA GLY A 547 -30.82 -22.39 6.50
C GLY A 547 -30.47 -23.19 7.76
N ASP A 548 -31.48 -23.70 8.45
CA ASP A 548 -31.27 -24.55 9.63
C ASP A 548 -30.59 -25.88 9.29
N ALA A 549 -31.09 -26.57 8.26
CA ALA A 549 -30.65 -27.91 7.84
C ALA A 549 -29.42 -27.90 6.91
N GLY A 550 -28.94 -26.73 6.49
CA GLY A 550 -27.76 -26.60 5.63
C GLY A 550 -27.97 -25.62 4.49
N VAL A 551 -27.29 -25.84 3.36
CA VAL A 551 -27.31 -24.92 2.20
C VAL A 551 -28.39 -25.33 1.20
N TRP A 552 -29.28 -24.40 0.91
CA TRP A 552 -30.37 -24.53 -0.05
C TRP A 552 -30.10 -23.67 -1.27
N ILE A 553 -30.36 -24.21 -2.46
CA ILE A 553 -30.22 -23.49 -3.74
C ILE A 553 -31.52 -23.58 -4.54
N SER A 554 -31.90 -22.46 -5.14
CA SER A 554 -32.94 -22.37 -6.17
C SER A 554 -32.32 -21.74 -7.40
N ARG A 555 -32.28 -22.50 -8.51
CA ARG A 555 -31.49 -22.16 -9.69
C ARG A 555 -32.27 -21.35 -10.70
N ALA A 556 -31.69 -20.28 -11.22
CA ALA A 556 -32.23 -19.49 -12.30
C ALA A 556 -32.34 -20.35 -13.58
N GLN A 557 -33.38 -20.12 -14.36
CA GLN A 557 -33.63 -20.80 -15.62
C GLN A 557 -33.63 -19.79 -16.77
N ALA A 558 -33.33 -20.26 -17.98
CA ALA A 558 -33.27 -19.40 -19.17
C ALA A 558 -34.61 -18.69 -19.50
N ASP A 559 -35.74 -19.25 -19.08
CA ASP A 559 -37.07 -18.63 -19.22
C ASP A 559 -37.37 -17.58 -18.14
N GLY A 560 -36.41 -17.35 -17.24
CA GLY A 560 -36.52 -16.44 -16.11
C GLY A 560 -37.32 -16.98 -14.93
N SER A 561 -37.66 -18.27 -14.91
CA SER A 561 -38.16 -18.95 -13.71
C SER A 561 -37.01 -19.40 -12.81
N TYR A 562 -37.36 -19.90 -11.62
CA TYR A 562 -36.41 -20.46 -10.66
C TYR A 562 -36.87 -21.86 -10.24
N THR A 563 -35.94 -22.80 -10.06
CA THR A 563 -36.28 -24.15 -9.59
C THR A 563 -36.83 -24.12 -8.17
N ALA A 564 -37.56 -25.16 -7.77
CA ALA A 564 -37.87 -25.34 -6.35
C ALA A 564 -36.58 -25.39 -5.50
N PRO A 565 -36.57 -24.85 -4.27
CA PRO A 565 -35.40 -24.91 -3.40
C PRO A 565 -34.98 -26.35 -3.10
N GLN A 566 -33.69 -26.64 -3.26
CA GLN A 566 -33.09 -27.95 -2.99
C GLN A 566 -32.01 -27.83 -1.92
N LEU A 567 -32.02 -28.73 -0.93
CA LEU A 567 -30.92 -28.88 0.02
C LEU A 567 -29.75 -29.56 -0.70
N VAL A 568 -28.65 -28.84 -0.89
CA VAL A 568 -27.47 -29.34 -1.62
C VAL A 568 -26.33 -29.76 -0.69
N VAL A 569 -26.25 -29.17 0.51
CA VAL A 569 -25.23 -29.51 1.51
C VAL A 569 -25.86 -29.58 2.90
N ASN A 570 -25.75 -30.72 3.58
CA ASN A 570 -26.21 -30.91 4.96
C ASN A 570 -25.14 -30.45 5.99
N ASN A 571 -24.70 -29.20 5.87
CA ASN A 571 -23.74 -28.52 6.73
C ASN A 571 -23.85 -26.99 6.49
N PHE A 572 -22.99 -26.18 7.11
CA PHE A 572 -23.01 -24.70 7.04
C PHE A 572 -24.30 -24.04 7.56
N GLY A 573 -25.22 -24.82 8.10
CA GLY A 573 -26.52 -24.38 8.60
C GLY A 573 -26.50 -24.08 10.10
N TYR A 574 -27.56 -23.40 10.55
CA TYR A 574 -27.69 -23.03 11.97
C TYR A 574 -27.74 -24.26 12.88
N THR A 575 -28.47 -25.30 12.48
CA THR A 575 -28.54 -26.58 13.18
C THR A 575 -27.51 -27.56 12.60
N ALA A 576 -27.49 -27.74 11.28
CA ALA A 576 -26.55 -28.61 10.58
C ALA A 576 -25.13 -28.01 10.58
N GLY A 577 -24.29 -28.49 11.50
CA GLY A 577 -22.91 -27.99 11.69
C GLY A 577 -22.78 -26.86 12.72
N GLY A 578 -23.88 -26.35 13.28
CA GLY A 578 -23.84 -25.39 14.39
C GLY A 578 -23.34 -23.99 14.02
N TRP A 579 -23.55 -23.55 12.77
CA TRP A 579 -23.00 -22.29 12.27
C TRP A 579 -23.76 -21.07 12.84
N ARG A 580 -23.06 -19.96 13.04
CA ARG A 580 -23.54 -18.78 13.77
C ARG A 580 -23.10 -17.51 13.07
N VAL A 581 -24.00 -16.54 12.88
CA VAL A 581 -23.68 -15.29 12.16
C VAL A 581 -22.65 -14.46 12.93
N GLU A 582 -22.73 -14.46 14.25
CA GLU A 582 -21.82 -13.73 15.14
C GLU A 582 -20.44 -14.38 15.31
N LYS A 583 -20.21 -15.58 14.75
CA LYS A 583 -18.94 -16.31 14.88
C LYS A 583 -18.32 -16.75 13.56
N HIS A 584 -19.16 -17.24 12.66
CA HIS A 584 -18.74 -18.06 11.52
C HIS A 584 -19.14 -17.41 10.19
N PRO A 585 -18.37 -16.48 9.61
CA PRO A 585 -18.65 -15.96 8.27
C PRO A 585 -18.70 -17.07 7.20
N ARG A 586 -19.57 -16.90 6.20
CA ARG A 586 -19.74 -17.81 5.05
C ARG A 586 -19.75 -17.01 3.76
N PHE A 587 -19.26 -17.61 2.70
CA PHE A 587 -19.11 -17.04 1.36
C PHE A 587 -19.55 -18.05 0.32
N VAL A 588 -19.96 -17.55 -0.84
CA VAL A 588 -20.27 -18.35 -2.02
C VAL A 588 -19.53 -17.70 -3.18
N ALA A 589 -18.51 -18.38 -3.71
CA ALA A 589 -17.59 -17.83 -4.72
C ALA A 589 -16.90 -18.97 -5.47
N ASP A 590 -16.47 -18.73 -6.71
CA ASP A 590 -15.70 -19.71 -7.49
C ASP A 590 -14.26 -19.81 -6.95
N LEU A 591 -13.91 -20.96 -6.36
CA LEU A 591 -12.59 -21.25 -5.79
C LEU A 591 -11.75 -22.15 -6.71
N THR A 592 -12.31 -22.55 -7.85
CA THR A 592 -11.68 -23.50 -8.79
C THR A 592 -11.37 -22.88 -10.14
N GLY A 593 -12.00 -21.76 -10.48
CA GLY A 593 -11.91 -21.08 -11.77
C GLY A 593 -12.78 -21.72 -12.85
N ASP A 594 -13.80 -22.49 -12.48
CA ASP A 594 -14.66 -23.23 -13.41
C ASP A 594 -15.99 -22.52 -13.75
N GLY A 595 -16.19 -21.32 -13.19
CA GLY A 595 -17.37 -20.48 -13.36
C GLY A 595 -18.51 -20.79 -12.39
N ARG A 596 -18.44 -21.84 -11.57
CA ARG A 596 -19.47 -22.21 -10.59
C ARG A 596 -19.07 -21.75 -9.20
N ALA A 597 -19.99 -21.13 -8.48
CA ALA A 597 -19.71 -20.72 -7.12
C ALA A 597 -19.72 -21.90 -6.12
N ASP A 598 -18.60 -22.09 -5.44
CA ASP A 598 -18.39 -23.02 -4.35
C ASP A 598 -18.86 -22.44 -3.01
N ILE A 599 -18.96 -23.28 -1.98
CA ILE A 599 -19.31 -22.87 -0.62
C ILE A 599 -18.06 -22.83 0.24
N LEU A 600 -17.81 -21.70 0.89
CA LEU A 600 -16.73 -21.51 1.86
C LEU A 600 -17.28 -21.01 3.20
N GLY A 601 -16.78 -21.57 4.30
CA GLY A 601 -17.15 -21.15 5.65
C GLY A 601 -15.98 -21.12 6.63
N PHE A 602 -15.88 -20.03 7.38
CA PHE A 602 -14.95 -19.89 8.51
C PHE A 602 -15.60 -20.46 9.77
N GLY A 603 -15.37 -21.74 10.06
CA GLY A 603 -15.98 -22.47 11.17
C GLY A 603 -15.20 -22.36 12.49
N GLU A 604 -15.43 -23.31 13.40
CA GLU A 604 -14.70 -23.39 14.67
C GLU A 604 -13.24 -23.82 14.46
N ALA A 605 -13.03 -24.93 13.73
CA ALA A 605 -11.73 -25.57 13.51
C ALA A 605 -10.91 -24.97 12.36
N GLY A 606 -11.50 -24.05 11.58
CA GLY A 606 -10.83 -23.37 10.48
C GLY A 606 -11.74 -23.15 9.28
N VAL A 607 -11.17 -23.10 8.07
CA VAL A 607 -11.90 -22.86 6.82
C VAL A 607 -12.36 -24.17 6.19
N TRP A 608 -13.65 -24.27 5.94
CA TRP A 608 -14.31 -25.42 5.31
C TRP A 608 -14.79 -25.05 3.92
N VAL A 609 -14.59 -25.96 2.96
CA VAL A 609 -15.00 -25.79 1.57
C VAL A 609 -15.85 -26.97 1.10
N SER A 610 -16.87 -26.69 0.29
CA SER A 610 -17.67 -27.68 -0.43
C SER A 610 -17.80 -27.22 -1.88
N LEU A 611 -17.27 -28.03 -2.81
CA LEU A 611 -17.06 -27.66 -4.20
C LEU A 611 -18.28 -27.99 -5.06
N ALA A 612 -18.70 -27.03 -5.88
CA ALA A 612 -19.75 -27.21 -6.87
C ALA A 612 -19.32 -28.22 -7.94
N GLN A 613 -20.24 -29.08 -8.35
CA GLN A 613 -19.99 -30.11 -9.36
C GLN A 613 -20.76 -29.81 -10.65
N PRO A 614 -20.29 -30.29 -11.82
CA PRO A 614 -20.98 -30.07 -13.10
C PRO A 614 -22.42 -30.59 -13.16
N ASP A 615 -22.79 -31.56 -12.33
CA ASP A 615 -24.15 -32.10 -12.23
C ASP A 615 -25.07 -31.30 -11.29
N GLY A 616 -24.57 -30.18 -10.73
CA GLY A 616 -25.26 -29.34 -9.77
C GLY A 616 -25.20 -29.85 -8.33
N SER A 617 -24.55 -31.00 -8.06
CA SER A 617 -24.28 -31.44 -6.69
C SER A 617 -23.11 -30.67 -6.07
N TYR A 618 -22.89 -30.87 -4.77
CA TYR A 618 -21.77 -30.27 -4.03
C TYR A 618 -20.98 -31.37 -3.32
N SER A 619 -19.65 -31.25 -3.30
CA SER A 619 -18.79 -32.20 -2.61
C SER A 619 -19.05 -32.19 -1.09
N PRO A 620 -18.75 -33.28 -0.37
CA PRO A 620 -18.74 -33.25 1.09
C PRO A 620 -17.84 -32.10 1.61
N PRO A 621 -18.23 -31.39 2.69
CA PRO A 621 -17.41 -30.32 3.25
C PRO A 621 -16.06 -30.84 3.76
N GLU A 622 -14.98 -30.15 3.39
CA GLU A 622 -13.61 -30.49 3.79
C GLU A 622 -12.95 -29.31 4.51
N LEU A 623 -12.21 -29.59 5.59
CA LEU A 623 -11.37 -28.59 6.25
C LEU A 623 -10.10 -28.37 5.41
N VAL A 624 -9.98 -27.20 4.80
CA VAL A 624 -8.87 -26.88 3.88
C VAL A 624 -7.78 -26.03 4.54
N VAL A 625 -8.12 -25.27 5.59
CA VAL A 625 -7.14 -24.48 6.36
C VAL A 625 -7.47 -24.57 7.85
N ALA A 626 -6.53 -25.03 8.68
CA ALA A 626 -6.68 -25.10 10.14
C ALA A 626 -6.36 -23.76 10.84
N ASN A 627 -6.94 -22.67 10.36
CA ASN A 627 -6.81 -21.29 10.89
C ASN A 627 -8.02 -20.46 10.40
N PHE A 628 -8.06 -19.15 10.66
CA PHE A 628 -9.17 -18.24 10.35
C PHE A 628 -10.52 -18.57 11.03
N GLY A 629 -10.52 -19.61 11.87
CA GLY A 629 -11.68 -20.11 12.59
C GLY A 629 -11.87 -19.45 13.96
N TYR A 630 -13.06 -19.62 14.53
CA TYR A 630 -13.39 -19.06 15.83
C TYR A 630 -12.50 -19.63 16.95
N THR A 631 -12.28 -20.95 16.94
CA THR A 631 -11.36 -21.61 17.87
C THR A 631 -9.95 -21.69 17.27
N ALA A 632 -9.82 -22.19 16.03
CA ALA A 632 -8.54 -22.27 15.34
C ALA A 632 -8.06 -20.89 14.86
N GLY A 633 -7.08 -20.32 15.56
CA GLY A 633 -6.54 -18.98 15.29
C GLY A 633 -7.25 -17.84 16.05
N GLY A 634 -8.34 -18.13 16.79
CA GLY A 634 -8.98 -17.15 17.67
C GLY A 634 -9.72 -16.01 16.97
N TRP A 635 -10.23 -16.23 15.76
CA TRP A 635 -10.84 -15.17 14.95
C TRP A 635 -12.23 -14.76 15.47
N ARG A 636 -12.58 -13.49 15.32
CA ARG A 636 -13.77 -12.87 15.94
C ARG A 636 -14.45 -11.95 14.94
N VAL A 637 -15.76 -12.02 14.78
CA VAL A 637 -16.46 -11.20 13.77
C VAL A 637 -16.40 -9.71 14.12
N GLU A 638 -16.47 -9.38 15.41
CA GLU A 638 -16.44 -8.03 15.93
C GLU A 638 -15.04 -7.37 15.90
N LYS A 639 -13.99 -8.12 15.57
CA LYS A 639 -12.60 -7.62 15.50
C LYS A 639 -11.90 -7.88 14.18
N HIS A 640 -12.13 -9.06 13.61
CA HIS A 640 -11.29 -9.67 12.57
C HIS A 640 -12.10 -9.97 11.28
N PRO A 641 -12.26 -8.96 10.40
CA PRO A 641 -12.80 -9.15 9.06
C PRO A 641 -12.01 -10.17 8.24
N ARG A 642 -12.72 -10.95 7.42
CA ARG A 642 -12.18 -11.97 6.52
C ARG A 642 -12.83 -11.82 5.14
N PHE A 643 -12.04 -12.02 4.10
CA PHE A 643 -12.40 -11.78 2.72
C PHE A 643 -11.82 -12.88 1.83
N LEU A 644 -12.33 -12.93 0.60
CA LEU A 644 -11.75 -13.68 -0.50
C LEU A 644 -11.36 -12.67 -1.59
N ALA A 645 -10.13 -12.74 -2.08
CA ALA A 645 -9.62 -11.85 -3.12
C ALA A 645 -8.40 -12.46 -3.81
N ASP A 646 -8.20 -12.17 -5.09
CA ASP A 646 -6.99 -12.58 -5.81
C ASP A 646 -5.83 -11.65 -5.44
N THR A 647 -4.91 -12.13 -4.59
CA THR A 647 -3.73 -11.36 -4.16
C THR A 647 -2.50 -11.63 -5.02
N THR A 648 -2.60 -12.54 -6.01
CA THR A 648 -1.47 -12.97 -6.83
C THR A 648 -1.58 -12.56 -8.29
N GLY A 649 -2.79 -12.25 -8.75
CA GLY A 649 -3.12 -11.91 -10.13
C GLY A 649 -3.27 -13.13 -11.04
N ASP A 650 -3.47 -14.32 -10.46
CA ASP A 650 -3.61 -15.58 -11.20
C ASP A 650 -5.08 -15.95 -11.51
N GLY A 651 -6.02 -15.08 -11.13
CA GLY A 651 -7.45 -15.25 -11.28
C GLY A 651 -8.12 -16.09 -10.19
N ARG A 652 -7.39 -16.50 -9.15
CA ARG A 652 -7.90 -17.37 -8.07
C ARG A 652 -8.10 -16.57 -6.80
N LEU A 653 -9.19 -16.86 -6.09
CA LEU A 653 -9.46 -16.21 -4.82
C LEU A 653 -8.63 -16.81 -3.69
N ASP A 654 -7.82 -15.98 -3.04
CA ASP A 654 -7.09 -16.28 -1.83
C ASP A 654 -7.92 -15.95 -0.59
N ILE A 655 -7.56 -16.53 0.56
CA ILE A 655 -8.16 -16.16 1.85
C ILE A 655 -7.36 -15.03 2.47
N VAL A 656 -8.04 -13.91 2.76
CA VAL A 656 -7.43 -12.74 3.41
C VAL A 656 -8.12 -12.45 4.74
N GLY A 657 -7.36 -12.32 5.82
CA GLY A 657 -7.87 -12.07 7.16
C GLY A 657 -7.13 -10.95 7.89
N PHE A 658 -7.88 -9.98 8.40
CA PHE A 658 -7.37 -8.89 9.25
C PHE A 658 -7.39 -9.34 10.73
N GLY A 659 -6.30 -9.95 11.20
CA GLY A 659 -6.18 -10.51 12.55
C GLY A 659 -5.74 -9.52 13.62
N GLU A 660 -5.19 -10.03 14.73
CA GLU A 660 -4.64 -9.20 15.81
C GLU A 660 -3.33 -8.51 15.38
N ALA A 661 -2.38 -9.29 14.84
CA ALA A 661 -1.04 -8.84 14.48
C ALA A 661 -0.92 -8.19 13.09
N GLY A 662 -1.99 -8.22 12.29
CA GLY A 662 -2.03 -7.62 10.96
C GLY A 662 -2.84 -8.43 9.96
N VAL A 663 -2.47 -8.35 8.68
CA VAL A 663 -3.14 -9.05 7.57
C VAL A 663 -2.46 -10.38 7.28
N TRP A 664 -3.26 -11.44 7.31
CA TRP A 664 -2.86 -12.81 7.02
C TRP A 664 -3.44 -13.23 5.67
N VAL A 665 -2.64 -13.89 4.85
CA VAL A 665 -3.05 -14.44 3.57
C VAL A 665 -2.75 -15.93 3.53
N SER A 666 -3.68 -16.70 2.98
CA SER A 666 -3.51 -18.11 2.62
C SER A 666 -3.88 -18.23 1.14
N ARG A 667 -2.84 -18.37 0.31
CA ARG A 667 -2.97 -18.35 -1.15
C ARG A 667 -3.60 -19.62 -1.69
N SER A 668 -4.39 -19.49 -2.74
CA SER A 668 -5.02 -20.58 -3.45
C SER A 668 -3.98 -21.41 -4.19
N LEU A 669 -4.06 -22.73 -4.04
CA LEU A 669 -3.30 -23.70 -4.83
C LEU A 669 -4.12 -24.19 -6.04
N GLY A 670 -5.35 -23.69 -6.20
CA GLY A 670 -6.35 -24.19 -7.14
C GLY A 670 -7.15 -25.38 -6.59
N GLY A 671 -8.27 -25.69 -7.25
CA GLY A 671 -9.14 -26.82 -6.87
C GLY A 671 -9.68 -26.73 -5.44
N GLY A 672 -9.86 -25.52 -4.91
CA GLY A 672 -10.33 -25.27 -3.54
C GLY A 672 -9.31 -25.59 -2.43
N LYS A 673 -8.03 -25.77 -2.75
CA LYS A 673 -6.95 -25.97 -1.77
C LYS A 673 -6.17 -24.67 -1.54
N PHE A 674 -5.56 -24.55 -0.36
CA PHE A 674 -4.82 -23.36 0.05
C PHE A 674 -3.53 -23.71 0.78
N GLU A 675 -2.52 -22.83 0.69
CA GLU A 675 -1.29 -22.95 1.46
C GLU A 675 -1.48 -22.57 2.94
N PRO A 676 -0.57 -22.95 3.86
CA PRO A 676 -0.61 -22.47 5.23
C PRO A 676 -0.61 -20.93 5.28
N PRO A 677 -1.40 -20.30 6.18
CA PRO A 677 -1.50 -18.85 6.24
C PRO A 677 -0.21 -18.19 6.73
N GLY A 678 0.20 -17.10 6.06
CA GLY A 678 1.31 -16.24 6.45
C GLY A 678 0.87 -14.82 6.79
N LEU A 679 1.58 -14.16 7.71
CA LEU A 679 1.39 -12.74 8.01
C LEU A 679 2.12 -11.91 6.94
N VAL A 680 1.37 -11.16 6.13
CA VAL A 680 1.91 -10.40 4.98
C VAL A 680 2.01 -8.90 5.24
N VAL A 681 1.19 -8.35 6.15
CA VAL A 681 1.26 -6.93 6.54
C VAL A 681 1.10 -6.80 8.05
N THR A 682 2.07 -6.20 8.73
CA THR A 682 2.08 -5.94 10.19
C THR A 682 1.32 -4.65 10.57
N ASN A 683 0.17 -4.43 9.94
CA ASN A 683 -0.75 -3.31 10.16
C ASN A 683 -2.17 -3.74 9.76
N PHE A 684 -3.17 -2.85 9.80
CA PHE A 684 -4.59 -3.15 9.54
C PHE A 684 -5.25 -4.15 10.52
N GLY A 685 -4.49 -4.64 11.49
CA GLY A 685 -4.91 -5.56 12.52
C GLY A 685 -5.55 -4.87 13.72
N TYR A 686 -6.23 -5.66 14.55
CA TYR A 686 -6.89 -5.12 15.75
C TYR A 686 -5.89 -4.54 16.75
N THR A 687 -4.79 -5.26 17.01
CA THR A 687 -3.68 -4.77 17.83
C THR A 687 -2.69 -3.99 16.98
N ALA A 688 -2.21 -4.58 15.87
CA ALA A 688 -1.28 -3.93 14.95
C ALA A 688 -1.96 -2.83 14.13
N GLY A 689 -1.71 -1.57 14.49
CA GLY A 689 -2.33 -0.40 13.86
C GLY A 689 -3.64 0.06 14.50
N GLY A 690 -4.18 -0.67 15.48
CA GLY A 690 -5.34 -0.23 16.27
C GLY A 690 -6.67 -0.20 15.51
N TRP A 691 -6.85 -1.07 14.52
CA TRP A 691 -8.04 -1.06 13.66
C TRP A 691 -9.27 -1.63 14.37
N ARG A 692 -10.46 -1.09 14.06
CA ARG A 692 -11.71 -1.34 14.79
C ARG A 692 -12.84 -1.48 13.80
N VAL A 693 -13.62 -2.56 13.87
CA VAL A 693 -14.70 -2.83 12.90
C VAL A 693 -15.77 -1.74 12.97
N GLU A 694 -16.06 -1.24 14.16
CA GLU A 694 -17.06 -0.20 14.43
C GLU A 694 -16.62 1.21 14.00
N LYS A 695 -15.36 1.41 13.56
CA LYS A 695 -14.85 2.73 13.12
C LYS A 695 -14.23 2.71 11.73
N HIS A 696 -13.49 1.65 11.43
CA HIS A 696 -12.49 1.57 10.38
C HIS A 696 -12.82 0.44 9.37
N PRO A 697 -13.61 0.74 8.32
CA PRO A 697 -13.79 -0.16 7.18
C PRO A 697 -12.46 -0.53 6.53
N ARG A 698 -12.36 -1.78 6.09
CA ARG A 698 -11.21 -2.35 5.39
C ARG A 698 -11.71 -3.13 4.18
N PHE A 699 -10.93 -3.10 3.11
CA PHE A 699 -11.24 -3.67 1.82
C PHE A 699 -10.01 -4.40 1.27
N VAL A 700 -10.26 -5.36 0.40
CA VAL A 700 -9.24 -6.08 -0.37
C VAL A 700 -9.70 -6.03 -1.82
N VAL A 701 -9.09 -5.17 -2.64
CA VAL A 701 -9.54 -4.87 -4.01
C VAL A 701 -8.40 -4.28 -4.83
N ASP A 702 -8.38 -4.55 -6.13
CA ASP A 702 -7.44 -3.93 -7.05
C ASP A 702 -7.79 -2.44 -7.26
N CYS A 703 -6.93 -1.55 -6.80
CA CYS A 703 -7.00 -0.11 -7.06
C CYS A 703 -5.83 0.40 -7.90
N THR A 704 -4.93 -0.47 -8.36
CA THR A 704 -3.79 -0.12 -9.20
C THR A 704 -3.97 -0.52 -10.66
N GLY A 705 -4.84 -1.51 -10.93
CA GLY A 705 -5.15 -2.06 -12.24
C GLY A 705 -4.16 -3.14 -12.68
N ASP A 706 -3.37 -3.69 -11.76
CA ASP A 706 -2.39 -4.74 -12.04
C ASP A 706 -2.97 -6.15 -11.96
N GLY A 707 -4.26 -6.27 -11.63
CA GLY A 707 -4.98 -7.54 -11.49
C GLY A 707 -4.82 -8.18 -10.12
N LYS A 708 -4.10 -7.55 -9.19
CA LYS A 708 -3.90 -8.04 -7.83
C LYS A 708 -4.67 -7.16 -6.84
N ALA A 709 -5.24 -7.79 -5.83
CA ALA A 709 -6.00 -7.07 -4.83
C ALA A 709 -5.08 -6.39 -3.81
N ASP A 710 -5.21 -5.07 -3.70
CA ASP A 710 -4.55 -4.26 -2.69
C ASP A 710 -5.30 -4.29 -1.35
N ILE A 711 -4.60 -3.98 -0.26
CA ILE A 711 -5.19 -3.79 1.07
C ILE A 711 -5.47 -2.30 1.31
N VAL A 712 -6.74 -1.97 1.52
CA VAL A 712 -7.17 -0.58 1.78
C VAL A 712 -7.93 -0.49 3.09
N GLY A 713 -7.63 0.55 3.89
CA GLY A 713 -8.29 0.79 5.17
C GLY A 713 -8.62 2.26 5.40
N CYS A 714 -9.88 2.54 5.75
CA CYS A 714 -10.31 3.86 6.22
C CYS A 714 -10.05 4.00 7.72
N GLY A 715 -8.86 4.45 8.10
CA GLY A 715 -8.41 4.60 9.49
C GLY A 715 -8.80 5.92 10.15
N GLU A 716 -8.09 6.32 11.21
CA GLU A 716 -8.34 7.60 11.89
C GLU A 716 -7.98 8.82 11.01
N ALA A 717 -6.78 8.81 10.44
CA ALA A 717 -6.22 9.93 9.68
C ALA A 717 -6.65 9.98 8.19
N GLY A 718 -7.37 8.97 7.71
CA GLY A 718 -7.84 8.87 6.34
C GLY A 718 -7.71 7.47 5.75
N VAL A 719 -7.57 7.36 4.43
CA VAL A 719 -7.43 6.09 3.70
C VAL A 719 -5.97 5.68 3.60
N TRP A 720 -5.68 4.48 4.10
CA TRP A 720 -4.38 3.83 4.06
C TRP A 720 -4.38 2.71 3.01
N LEU A 721 -3.28 2.58 2.27
CA LEU A 721 -3.08 1.60 1.22
C LEU A 721 -1.80 0.80 1.50
N ALA A 722 -1.88 -0.52 1.46
CA ALA A 722 -0.74 -1.41 1.25
C ALA A 722 -0.97 -2.14 -0.07
N ARG A 723 -0.07 -1.91 -1.03
CA ARG A 723 -0.16 -2.53 -2.35
C ARG A 723 0.32 -3.97 -2.30
N SER A 724 -0.28 -4.81 -3.15
CA SER A 724 0.11 -6.21 -3.36
C SER A 724 1.42 -6.39 -4.14
#